data_AF-A0AAV6Z9S5-F1
#
_entry.id   AF-A0AAV6Z9S5-F1
#
_cell.length_a   1.000
_cell.length_b   1.000
_cell.length_c   1.000
_cell.angle_alpha   90.00
_cell.angle_beta   90.00
_cell.angle_gamma   90.00
#
_symmetry.space_group_name_H-M   'P 1'
#
loop_
_entity.id
_entity.type
_entity.pdbx_description
1 polymer ?
#
loop_
_entity_poly.entity_id
_entity_poly.type
_entity_poly.pdbx_seq_one_letter_code
_entity_poly.pdbx_strand_id
1 'polypeptide(L)'
;ALDGAFNEENRLKCRDATVPLIQAVENLTAFASNPEFASVPAQISPEGLRAMEPIISSAKVMLESSSGLIQTARSLAANPKDPPQWSVLAGHSRTVSDSIKKLITNMRDKAPGQRECDQAIELLNQAVRELDQASLEAISQQLAPREGISQEALHTQMQTSVQEISNLIDPLATTARADSSQLGHKVSQMAQYFEPLTHAAIGAASKTINHQQQMNLLDQTKTLAESALQMLYTAKEAGGNPKVAAHTQEALDEASQMMHEAVDDLTATLNEAASAAGAVGGMVDSITQAINKRVQSCFHGCSQLVTKAGALQCCPTDTYTKRELIDCARLVSEKVSHVLAALQAGNRGTQALERHKVLVQNATSSQEKLAQAAQSSVTTITRLAENVKLGAASLGSEDPETQVVLINAVKDVAKALGDLISATKAAAGKSSDDPSVYQLKNSAKVMVTNVTSLLKTVKAVEDEATKGTRALEATIEHIRQELAVFSSPEPPPQTSTPEDFIRMTKGITMATAKAVAAGNSCRQEDVIATANLSRRAIADMLRSCKEAAYHPEVNPDVRIRAMRFGKECATGYLQLLDHVLVILQKPSPDMKQHLAGYSKQVAGSVTELIQAAEAMKGTEWVDPEDPTVIAENELLGAAAAIEAAAKKLEQLKPRAKPKQADESLNFEEQILEAAKSIAAATSALVKAASAAQRELVAQGKVGAIPANAVDDGQWSQGLISAARMVAAATSNLCEAANSAVQGHASEEKLISSAKQVAASTAQLLVACKVKADHDSEAMKRLQVAGNAVKRASDNLVKAAQKAAAFQDYDETVVVKEKMVGGIAQ
;
A
#
# COMPACT_ATOMS: atom_id res chain seq x y z
N ALA A 1 11.98 -20.72 57.32
CA ALA A 1 12.93 -21.47 58.17
C ALA A 1 13.09 -20.86 59.58
N LEU A 2 12.92 -19.54 59.78
CA LEU A 2 12.87 -18.94 61.13
C LEU A 2 11.46 -18.78 61.70
N ASP A 3 10.44 -18.70 60.83
CA ASP A 3 9.05 -18.60 61.30
C ASP A 3 8.56 -19.99 61.77
N GLY A 4 8.27 -20.10 63.07
CA GLY A 4 7.80 -21.32 63.73
C GLY A 4 8.86 -22.22 64.40
N ALA A 5 10.16 -22.03 64.18
CA ALA A 5 11.23 -22.85 64.77
C ALA A 5 12.46 -22.02 65.19
N PHE A 6 12.25 -21.17 66.20
CA PHE A 6 13.29 -20.31 66.81
C PHE A 6 14.24 -21.12 67.70
N ASN A 7 15.21 -21.79 67.09
CA ASN A 7 16.36 -22.37 67.80
C ASN A 7 17.68 -21.75 67.29
N GLU A 8 18.72 -21.83 68.12
CA GLU A 8 20.03 -21.21 67.86
C GLU A 8 20.65 -21.74 66.55
N GLU A 9 20.43 -23.02 66.26
CA GLU A 9 20.94 -23.70 65.07
C GLU A 9 20.33 -23.15 63.76
N ASN A 10 19.01 -22.89 63.73
CA ASN A 10 18.35 -22.30 62.57
C ASN A 10 18.72 -20.83 62.38
N ARG A 11 19.02 -20.12 63.48
CA ARG A 11 19.51 -18.74 63.45
C ARG A 11 20.92 -18.67 62.86
N LEU A 12 21.78 -19.60 63.24
CA LEU A 12 23.12 -19.76 62.65
C LEU A 12 23.04 -20.11 61.16
N LYS A 13 22.19 -21.07 60.77
CA LYS A 13 21.97 -21.42 59.35
C LYS A 13 21.49 -20.23 58.51
N CYS A 14 20.61 -19.39 59.05
CA CYS A 14 20.17 -18.17 58.37
C CYS A 14 21.30 -17.13 58.26
N ARG A 15 22.10 -16.97 59.32
CA ARG A 15 23.27 -16.08 59.34
C ARG A 15 24.32 -16.52 58.31
N ASP A 16 24.58 -17.82 58.23
CA ASP A 16 25.53 -18.39 57.27
C ASP A 16 25.01 -18.26 55.83
N ALA A 17 23.69 -18.39 55.62
CA ALA A 17 23.06 -18.14 54.32
C ALA A 17 23.01 -16.66 53.91
N THR A 18 23.11 -15.72 54.87
CA THR A 18 23.16 -14.28 54.57
C THR A 18 24.55 -13.78 54.19
N VAL A 19 25.62 -14.51 54.54
CA VAL A 19 27.01 -14.13 54.17
C VAL A 19 27.20 -14.08 52.64
N PRO A 20 26.80 -15.09 51.83
CA PRO A 20 26.87 -15.01 50.38
C PRO A 20 25.97 -13.91 49.79
N LEU A 21 24.82 -13.64 50.43
CA LEU A 21 23.90 -12.59 49.98
C LEU A 21 24.50 -11.20 50.19
N ILE A 22 25.11 -10.95 51.35
CA ILE A 22 25.82 -9.70 51.65
C ILE A 22 26.98 -9.53 50.68
N GLN A 23 27.77 -10.58 50.44
CA GLN A 23 28.86 -10.56 49.47
C GLN A 23 28.37 -10.23 48.05
N ALA A 24 27.21 -10.75 47.64
CA ALA A 24 26.61 -10.43 46.35
C ALA A 24 26.15 -8.97 46.26
N VAL A 25 25.57 -8.42 47.32
CA VAL A 25 25.17 -7.00 47.41
C VAL A 25 26.39 -6.09 47.41
N GLU A 26 27.45 -6.44 48.12
CA GLU A 26 28.71 -5.71 48.15
C GLU A 26 29.40 -5.74 46.78
N ASN A 27 29.40 -6.88 46.09
CA ASN A 27 29.92 -6.99 44.72
C ASN A 27 29.10 -6.14 43.72
N LEU A 28 27.77 -6.10 43.85
CA LEU A 28 26.89 -5.23 43.06
C LEU A 28 27.14 -3.75 43.34
N THR A 29 27.36 -3.40 44.60
CA THR A 29 27.68 -2.03 45.02
C THR A 29 29.05 -1.62 44.50
N ALA A 30 30.06 -2.49 44.59
CA ALA A 30 31.39 -2.25 44.02
C ALA A 30 31.35 -2.11 42.49
N PHE A 31 30.53 -2.90 41.80
CA PHE A 31 30.29 -2.78 40.37
C PHE A 31 29.61 -1.45 40.01
N ALA A 32 28.57 -1.05 40.74
CA ALA A 32 27.88 0.23 40.55
C ALA A 32 28.75 1.46 40.92
N SER A 33 29.76 1.28 41.77
CA SER A 33 30.71 2.32 42.18
C SER A 33 31.91 2.46 41.23
N ASN A 34 32.00 1.61 40.19
CA ASN A 34 33.06 1.69 39.20
C ASN A 34 32.95 3.04 38.45
N PRO A 35 34.05 3.80 38.27
CA PRO A 35 34.05 5.10 37.61
C PRO A 35 33.50 5.12 36.17
N GLU A 36 33.43 3.98 35.47
CA GLU A 36 32.72 3.90 34.18
C GLU A 36 31.18 3.96 34.31
N PHE A 37 30.64 3.65 35.49
CA PHE A 37 29.21 3.70 35.81
C PHE A 37 28.85 4.80 36.84
N ALA A 38 29.85 5.43 37.46
CA ALA A 38 29.67 6.59 38.32
C ALA A 38 29.27 7.81 37.46
N SER A 39 28.32 8.62 37.95
CA SER A 39 27.86 9.80 37.22
C SER A 39 29.02 10.78 36.98
N VAL A 40 29.39 11.00 35.72
CA VAL A 40 30.30 12.08 35.35
C VAL A 40 29.64 13.41 35.75
N PRO A 41 30.30 14.29 36.52
CA PRO A 41 29.75 15.60 36.85
C PRO A 41 29.44 16.35 35.54
N ALA A 42 28.18 16.73 35.34
CA ALA A 42 27.80 17.54 34.19
C ALA A 42 28.55 18.88 34.26
N GLN A 43 29.47 19.13 33.33
CA GLN A 43 30.10 20.44 33.20
C GLN A 43 29.05 21.40 32.65
N ILE A 44 28.63 22.35 33.47
CA ILE A 44 27.76 23.45 33.05
C ILE A 44 28.61 24.38 32.18
N SER A 45 28.21 24.59 30.93
CA SER A 45 28.94 25.48 30.04
C SER A 45 28.94 26.93 30.55
N PRO A 46 29.95 27.74 30.22
CA PRO A 46 29.96 29.17 30.50
C PRO A 46 28.72 29.91 29.93
N GLU A 47 28.13 29.39 28.86
CA GLU A 47 26.87 29.87 28.26
C GLU A 47 25.68 29.52 29.14
N GLY A 48 25.61 28.29 29.68
CA GLY A 48 24.57 27.85 30.62
C GLY A 48 24.60 28.64 31.93
N LEU A 49 25.80 28.96 32.44
CA LEU A 49 25.97 29.86 33.60
C LEU A 49 25.42 31.26 33.30
N ARG A 50 25.72 31.82 32.12
CA ARG A 50 25.18 33.12 31.70
C ARG A 50 23.65 33.12 31.55
N ALA A 51 23.06 32.01 31.09
CA ALA A 51 21.60 31.86 30.97
C ALA A 51 20.90 31.78 32.35
N MET A 52 21.56 31.18 33.36
CA MET A 52 21.02 31.07 34.72
C MET A 52 21.18 32.34 35.56
N GLU A 53 22.15 33.21 35.25
CA GLU A 53 22.45 34.42 36.03
C GLU A 53 21.22 35.30 36.30
N PRO A 54 20.34 35.62 35.33
CA PRO A 54 19.14 36.44 35.56
C PRO A 54 18.09 35.75 36.46
N ILE A 55 18.04 34.41 36.47
CA ILE A 55 17.14 33.64 37.34
C ILE A 55 17.66 33.74 38.77
N ILE A 56 18.97 33.51 38.95
CA ILE A 56 19.63 33.56 40.26
C ILE A 56 19.59 34.98 40.83
N SER A 57 19.79 36.02 40.02
CA SER A 57 19.74 37.42 40.47
C SER A 57 18.34 37.79 40.98
N SER A 58 17.28 37.41 40.28
CA SER A 58 15.90 37.66 40.70
C SER A 58 15.56 36.91 41.99
N ALA A 59 16.03 35.66 42.14
CA ALA A 59 15.87 34.90 43.36
C ALA A 59 16.64 35.50 44.56
N LYS A 60 17.86 36.00 44.35
CA LYS A 60 18.65 36.70 45.40
C LYS A 60 17.93 37.95 45.88
N VAL A 61 17.46 38.80 44.96
CA VAL A 61 16.69 40.02 45.30
C VAL A 61 15.41 39.69 46.08
N MET A 62 14.73 38.60 45.71
CA MET A 62 13.55 38.11 46.43
C MET A 62 13.89 37.72 47.87
N LEU A 63 14.98 36.98 48.09
CA LEU A 63 15.42 36.54 49.41
C LEU A 63 15.86 37.72 50.29
N GLU A 64 16.65 38.65 49.73
CA GLU A 64 17.10 39.85 50.43
C GLU A 64 15.91 40.73 50.86
N SER A 65 14.96 40.97 49.94
CA SER A 65 13.76 41.77 50.21
C SER A 65 12.84 41.09 51.23
N SER A 66 12.71 39.77 51.17
CA SER A 66 11.93 38.99 52.15
C SER A 66 12.56 39.02 53.54
N SER A 67 13.89 38.98 53.64
CA SER A 67 14.61 39.14 54.90
C SER A 67 14.37 40.53 55.51
N GLY A 68 14.46 41.59 54.70
CA GLY A 68 14.12 42.96 55.11
C GLY A 68 12.66 43.11 55.55
N LEU A 69 11.73 42.45 54.86
CA LEU A 69 10.31 42.39 55.23
C LEU A 69 10.12 41.79 56.64
N ILE A 70 10.78 40.65 56.93
CA ILE A 70 10.69 39.97 58.24
C ILE A 70 11.31 40.83 59.35
N GLN A 71 12.45 41.47 59.08
CA GLN A 71 13.09 42.37 60.06
C GLN A 71 12.20 43.57 60.40
N THR A 72 11.57 44.18 59.40
CA THR A 72 10.63 45.30 59.59
C THR A 72 9.34 44.84 60.28
N ALA A 73 8.86 43.63 59.97
CA ALA A 73 7.71 43.04 60.67
C ALA A 73 8.02 42.79 62.15
N ARG A 74 9.26 42.40 62.49
CA ARG A 74 9.70 42.24 63.88
C ARG A 74 9.70 43.58 64.63
N SER A 75 10.14 44.66 64.02
CA SER A 75 10.11 45.99 64.65
C SER A 75 8.68 46.51 64.83
N LEU A 76 7.80 46.27 63.85
CA LEU A 76 6.37 46.60 63.94
C LEU A 76 5.62 45.75 64.98
N ALA A 77 6.03 44.50 65.20
CA ALA A 77 5.49 43.67 66.28
C ALA A 77 5.82 44.26 67.67
N ALA A 78 6.97 44.93 67.80
CA ALA A 78 7.35 45.66 69.01
C ALA A 78 6.68 47.04 69.11
N ASN A 79 6.44 47.73 67.98
CA ASN A 79 5.76 49.03 67.93
C ASN A 79 4.75 49.14 66.76
N PRO A 80 3.47 48.76 66.97
CA PRO A 80 2.49 48.67 65.88
C PRO A 80 2.05 50.02 65.28
N LYS A 81 2.33 51.15 65.94
CA LYS A 81 1.81 52.48 65.57
C LYS A 81 2.80 53.34 64.78
N ASP A 82 3.94 52.80 64.35
CA ASP A 82 5.01 53.53 63.66
C ASP A 82 4.73 53.66 62.14
N PRO A 83 4.27 54.83 61.62
CA PRO A 83 3.89 54.96 60.22
C PRO A 83 5.06 54.86 59.23
N PRO A 84 6.26 55.43 59.49
CA PRO A 84 7.46 55.18 58.69
C PRO A 84 7.76 53.69 58.50
N GLN A 85 7.69 52.88 59.56
CA GLN A 85 7.98 51.44 59.44
C GLN A 85 6.94 50.69 58.60
N TRP A 86 5.66 51.04 58.66
CA TRP A 86 4.63 50.50 57.77
C TRP A 86 4.89 50.85 56.30
N SER A 87 5.39 52.05 56.01
CA SER A 87 5.79 52.44 54.65
C SER A 87 6.98 51.62 54.14
N VAL A 88 7.97 51.35 54.99
CA VAL A 88 9.12 50.49 54.64
C VAL A 88 8.69 49.04 54.40
N LEU A 89 7.78 48.50 55.23
CA LEU A 89 7.20 47.17 55.06
C LEU A 89 6.46 47.05 53.72
N ALA A 90 5.65 48.05 53.36
CA ALA A 90 4.96 48.10 52.07
C ALA A 90 5.94 48.18 50.88
N GLY A 91 7.05 48.91 51.05
CA GLY A 91 8.16 48.95 50.09
C GLY A 91 8.77 47.56 49.86
N HIS A 92 9.16 46.87 50.93
CA HIS A 92 9.69 45.50 50.84
C HIS A 92 8.70 44.52 50.19
N SER A 93 7.42 44.61 50.54
CA SER A 93 6.36 43.77 49.95
C SER A 93 6.22 43.97 48.44
N ARG A 94 6.31 45.22 47.97
CA ARG A 94 6.29 45.55 46.53
C ARG A 94 7.51 44.97 45.82
N THR A 95 8.71 45.15 46.38
CA THR A 95 9.94 44.58 45.80
C THR A 95 9.89 43.06 45.73
N VAL A 96 9.36 42.38 46.76
CA VAL A 96 9.14 40.92 46.73
C VAL A 96 8.20 40.55 45.59
N SER A 97 7.06 41.23 45.45
CA SER A 97 6.10 40.98 44.38
C SER A 97 6.69 41.17 42.98
N ASP A 98 7.47 42.22 42.78
CA ASP A 98 8.12 42.51 41.50
C ASP A 98 9.24 41.50 41.19
N SER A 99 9.99 41.07 42.21
CA SER A 99 11.01 40.02 42.07
C SER A 99 10.41 38.66 41.73
N ILE A 100 9.25 38.31 42.29
CA ILE A 100 8.51 37.08 41.96
C ILE A 100 8.04 37.12 40.49
N LYS A 101 7.47 38.24 40.03
CA LYS A 101 7.07 38.40 38.63
C LYS A 101 8.27 38.25 37.69
N LYS A 102 9.37 38.95 37.97
CA LYS A 102 10.62 38.84 37.19
C LYS A 102 11.18 37.42 37.20
N LEU A 103 11.11 36.71 38.33
CA LEU A 103 11.56 35.32 38.42
C LEU A 103 10.69 34.41 37.54
N ILE A 104 9.37 34.54 37.59
CA ILE A 104 8.44 33.77 36.74
C ILE A 104 8.72 34.02 35.25
N THR A 105 8.88 35.28 34.85
CA THR A 105 9.22 35.63 33.46
C THR A 105 10.58 35.07 33.05
N ASN A 106 11.62 35.22 33.88
CA ASN A 106 12.96 34.69 33.57
C ASN A 106 12.98 33.16 33.48
N MET A 107 12.21 32.46 34.31
CA MET A 107 12.10 30.99 34.25
C MET A 107 11.40 30.51 32.97
N ARG A 108 10.50 31.32 32.39
CA ARG A 108 9.83 31.03 31.12
C ARG A 108 10.73 31.35 29.92
N ASP A 109 11.25 32.57 29.88
CA ASP A 109 11.93 33.11 28.69
C ASP A 109 13.39 32.66 28.57
N LYS A 110 13.99 32.18 29.68
CA LYS A 110 15.35 31.62 29.71
C LYS A 110 15.32 30.11 30.00
N ALA A 111 14.19 29.47 29.74
CA ALA A 111 14.11 28.01 29.80
C ALA A 111 15.08 27.39 28.77
N PRO A 112 15.69 26.22 29.08
CA PRO A 112 16.54 25.50 28.14
C PRO A 112 15.86 25.29 26.79
N GLY A 113 16.56 25.59 25.69
CA GLY A 113 16.07 25.42 24.32
C GLY A 113 15.28 26.60 23.74
N GLN A 114 14.79 27.55 24.54
CA GLN A 114 13.99 28.68 24.02
C GLN A 114 14.81 29.61 23.12
N ARG A 115 16.04 29.92 23.53
CA ARG A 115 16.94 30.81 22.76
C ARG A 115 17.35 30.15 21.44
N GLU A 116 17.66 28.86 21.49
CA GLU A 116 18.02 28.08 20.31
C GLU A 116 16.83 28.00 19.33
N CYS A 117 15.60 27.89 19.83
CA CYS A 117 14.39 28.01 19.01
C CYS A 117 14.29 29.38 18.33
N ASP A 118 14.50 30.48 19.06
CA ASP A 118 14.46 31.83 18.47
C ASP A 118 15.49 32.00 17.34
N GLN A 119 16.71 31.54 17.56
CA GLN A 119 17.77 31.59 16.55
C GLN A 119 17.45 30.73 15.32
N ALA A 120 16.93 29.52 15.53
CA ALA A 120 16.53 28.63 14.44
C ALA A 120 15.35 29.20 13.63
N ILE A 121 14.39 29.85 14.28
CA ILE A 121 13.28 30.55 13.64
C ILE A 121 13.80 31.71 12.78
N GLU A 122 14.78 32.49 13.25
CA GLU A 122 15.39 33.56 12.45
C GLU A 122 16.08 33.01 11.19
N LEU A 123 16.82 31.91 11.33
CA LEU A 123 17.48 31.23 10.20
C LEU A 123 16.49 30.71 9.16
N LEU A 124 15.40 30.06 9.58
CA LEU A 124 14.37 29.59 8.65
C LEU A 124 13.64 30.74 7.97
N ASN A 125 13.33 31.82 8.70
CA ASN A 125 12.76 33.02 8.09
C ASN A 125 13.70 33.65 7.04
N GLN A 126 15.01 33.57 7.25
CA GLN A 126 15.98 34.00 6.24
C GLN A 126 15.95 33.09 5.01
N ALA A 127 15.96 31.77 5.20
CA ALA A 127 15.87 30.80 4.11
C ALA A 127 14.61 31.00 3.25
N VAL A 128 13.45 31.23 3.87
CA VAL A 128 12.19 31.53 3.15
C VAL A 128 12.31 32.80 2.31
N ARG A 129 12.90 33.88 2.85
CA ARG A 129 13.10 35.13 2.09
C ARG A 129 14.04 34.95 0.90
N GLU A 130 15.09 34.16 1.04
CA GLU A 130 16.02 33.85 -0.04
C GLU A 130 15.33 33.04 -1.16
N LEU A 131 14.47 32.08 -0.80
CA LEU A 131 13.66 31.33 -1.75
C LEU A 131 12.63 32.21 -2.46
N ASP A 132 11.95 33.11 -1.76
CA ASP A 132 11.02 34.07 -2.37
C ASP A 132 11.70 34.97 -3.39
N GLN A 133 12.89 35.47 -3.06
CA GLN A 133 13.70 36.27 -3.98
C GLN A 133 14.12 35.45 -5.20
N ALA A 134 14.58 34.21 -5.01
CA ALA A 134 14.94 33.32 -6.11
C ALA A 134 13.75 32.95 -6.99
N SER A 135 12.56 32.72 -6.42
CA SER A 135 11.33 32.49 -7.16
C SER A 135 10.94 33.70 -8.01
N LEU A 136 11.08 34.92 -7.48
CA LEU A 136 10.84 36.15 -8.23
C LEU A 136 11.84 36.33 -9.39
N GLU A 137 13.11 36.02 -9.16
CA GLU A 137 14.17 36.04 -10.18
C GLU A 137 13.98 34.94 -11.24
N ALA A 138 13.47 33.76 -10.85
CA ALA A 138 13.14 32.67 -11.78
C ALA A 138 11.95 33.04 -12.68
N ILE A 139 10.88 33.62 -12.11
CA ILE A 139 9.72 34.11 -12.86
C ILE A 139 10.13 35.18 -13.89
N SER A 140 11.04 36.09 -13.50
CA SER A 140 11.55 37.14 -14.38
C SER A 140 12.66 36.68 -15.34
N GLN A 141 13.05 35.39 -15.29
CA GLN A 141 14.17 34.81 -16.06
C GLN A 141 15.51 35.53 -15.85
N GLN A 142 15.72 36.09 -14.66
CA GLN A 142 16.92 36.81 -14.25
C GLN A 142 17.81 36.01 -13.29
N LEU A 143 17.34 34.83 -12.86
CA LEU A 143 18.10 33.95 -11.98
C LEU A 143 19.36 33.44 -12.68
N ALA A 144 20.51 33.96 -12.28
CA ALA A 144 21.80 33.65 -12.90
C ALA A 144 22.23 32.20 -12.60
N PRO A 145 22.59 31.38 -13.61
CA PRO A 145 23.08 30.03 -13.40
C PRO A 145 24.34 30.02 -12.53
N ARG A 146 24.37 29.14 -11.51
CA ARG A 146 25.52 29.02 -10.62
C ARG A 146 26.68 28.26 -11.30
N GLU A 147 27.66 28.98 -11.83
CA GLU A 147 28.84 28.38 -12.48
C GLU A 147 29.77 27.67 -11.47
N GLY A 148 30.31 26.50 -11.84
CA GLY A 148 31.33 25.78 -11.06
C GLY A 148 30.88 24.53 -10.26
N ILE A 149 29.57 24.24 -10.19
CA ILE A 149 29.04 23.00 -9.56
C ILE A 149 28.10 22.28 -10.53
N SER A 150 28.11 20.94 -10.58
CA SER A 150 27.21 20.20 -11.48
C SER A 150 25.78 20.17 -10.93
N GLN A 151 24.80 20.03 -11.82
CA GLN A 151 23.39 19.86 -11.43
C GLN A 151 23.20 18.59 -10.58
N GLU A 152 23.92 17.51 -10.89
CA GLU A 152 23.94 16.27 -10.10
C GLU A 152 24.48 16.50 -8.68
N ALA A 153 25.56 17.27 -8.52
CA ALA A 153 26.11 17.57 -7.20
C ALA A 153 25.14 18.42 -6.36
N LEU A 154 24.44 19.37 -6.99
CA LEU A 154 23.39 20.16 -6.34
C LEU A 154 22.22 19.28 -5.89
N HIS A 155 21.70 18.41 -6.76
CA HIS A 155 20.64 17.48 -6.38
C HIS A 155 21.06 16.53 -5.26
N THR A 156 22.30 16.01 -5.31
CA THR A 156 22.85 15.14 -4.25
C THR A 156 22.95 15.89 -2.91
N GLN A 157 23.40 17.14 -2.93
CA GLN A 157 23.47 17.98 -1.74
C GLN A 157 22.08 18.25 -1.15
N MET A 158 21.08 18.54 -2.01
CA MET A 158 19.68 18.68 -1.58
C MET A 158 19.15 17.40 -0.95
N GLN A 159 19.32 16.25 -1.62
CA GLN A 159 18.89 14.95 -1.10
C GLN A 159 19.50 14.64 0.27
N THR A 160 20.80 14.93 0.44
CA THR A 160 21.48 14.72 1.73
C THR A 160 20.86 15.60 2.82
N SER A 161 20.66 16.90 2.56
CA SER A 161 20.02 17.81 3.52
C SER A 161 18.59 17.39 3.87
N VAL A 162 17.78 17.03 2.86
CA VAL A 162 16.38 16.59 3.07
C VAL A 162 16.33 15.30 3.88
N GLN A 163 17.24 14.36 3.64
CA GLN A 163 17.31 13.11 4.40
C GLN A 163 17.71 13.33 5.86
N GLU A 164 18.67 14.22 6.11
CA GLU A 164 19.08 14.57 7.48
C GLU A 164 17.95 15.31 8.22
N ILE A 165 17.20 16.18 7.53
CA ILE A 165 15.99 16.82 8.05
C ILE A 165 14.94 15.75 8.42
N SER A 166 14.65 14.82 7.51
CA SER A 166 13.71 13.70 7.74
C SER A 166 14.06 12.88 8.99
N ASN A 167 15.34 12.57 9.18
CA ASN A 167 15.81 11.80 10.32
C ASN A 167 15.66 12.53 11.67
N LEU A 168 15.49 13.86 11.65
CA LEU A 168 15.38 14.69 12.85
C LEU A 168 13.93 15.02 13.24
N ILE A 169 12.94 14.76 12.38
CA ILE A 169 11.52 15.09 12.63
C ILE A 169 11.00 14.38 13.90
N ASP A 170 11.01 13.05 13.93
CA ASP A 170 10.47 12.29 15.07
C ASP A 170 11.26 12.50 16.37
N PRO A 171 12.61 12.56 16.36
CA PRO A 171 13.38 12.94 17.53
C PRO A 171 13.04 14.34 18.05
N LEU A 172 12.86 15.32 17.17
CA LEU A 172 12.49 16.68 17.55
C LEU A 172 11.09 16.71 18.18
N ALA A 173 10.09 16.09 17.55
CA ALA A 173 8.74 15.98 18.10
C ALA A 173 8.75 15.31 19.48
N THR A 174 9.55 14.25 19.65
CA THR A 174 9.65 13.54 20.93
C THR A 174 10.31 14.38 22.02
N THR A 175 11.40 15.08 21.71
CA THR A 175 12.07 15.98 22.68
C THR A 175 11.20 17.19 23.03
N ALA A 176 10.47 17.76 22.07
CA ALA A 176 9.52 18.85 22.31
C ALA A 176 8.39 18.48 23.27
N ARG A 177 8.04 17.18 23.36
CA ARG A 177 7.03 16.68 24.31
C ARG A 177 7.56 16.41 25.72
N ALA A 178 8.82 15.97 25.84
CA ALA A 178 9.27 15.31 27.06
C ALA A 178 10.60 15.81 27.62
N ASP A 179 11.45 16.46 26.83
CA ASP A 179 12.82 16.80 27.20
C ASP A 179 13.23 18.21 26.77
N SER A 180 13.00 19.16 27.69
CA SER A 180 13.43 20.56 27.52
C SER A 180 14.94 20.73 27.37
N SER A 181 15.76 19.78 27.86
CA SER A 181 17.22 19.90 27.82
C SER A 181 17.81 19.58 26.45
N GLN A 182 17.16 18.70 25.69
CA GLN A 182 17.57 18.29 24.34
C GLN A 182 16.90 19.07 23.22
N LEU A 183 15.79 19.75 23.51
CA LEU A 183 15.01 20.51 22.53
C LEU A 183 15.89 21.50 21.74
N GLY A 184 16.65 22.35 22.44
CA GLY A 184 17.50 23.35 21.79
C GLY A 184 18.56 22.75 20.85
N HIS A 185 19.12 21.60 21.24
CA HIS A 185 20.11 20.90 20.41
C HIS A 185 19.47 20.35 19.13
N LYS A 186 18.29 19.72 19.24
CA LYS A 186 17.56 19.17 18.09
C LYS A 186 17.06 20.25 17.13
N VAL A 187 16.58 21.36 17.67
CA VAL A 187 16.15 22.52 16.87
C VAL A 187 17.33 23.15 16.13
N SER A 188 18.48 23.30 16.78
CA SER A 188 19.69 23.80 16.12
C SER A 188 20.20 22.85 15.03
N GLN A 189 20.16 21.54 15.28
CA GLN A 189 20.51 20.50 14.28
C GLN A 189 19.56 20.50 13.08
N MET A 190 18.28 20.78 13.28
CA MET A 190 17.31 20.91 12.20
C MET A 190 17.63 22.13 11.34
N ALA A 191 17.77 23.31 11.96
CA ALA A 191 17.96 24.58 11.26
C ALA A 191 19.24 24.65 10.43
N GLN A 192 20.35 24.05 10.89
CA GLN A 192 21.64 24.08 10.16
C GLN A 192 21.59 23.42 8.77
N TYR A 193 20.60 22.55 8.50
CA TYR A 193 20.48 21.89 7.20
C TYR A 193 19.72 22.72 6.16
N PHE A 194 19.00 23.77 6.58
CA PHE A 194 18.22 24.60 5.66
C PHE A 194 19.07 25.59 4.86
N GLU A 195 20.14 26.14 5.42
CA GLU A 195 21.06 27.00 4.67
C GLU A 195 21.70 26.29 3.46
N PRO A 196 22.35 25.11 3.62
CA PRO A 196 22.88 24.38 2.46
C PRO A 196 21.79 23.89 1.51
N LEU A 197 20.60 23.53 2.03
CA LEU A 197 19.46 23.12 1.21
C LEU A 197 18.98 24.26 0.30
N THR A 198 18.74 25.44 0.87
CA THR A 198 18.30 26.64 0.13
C THR A 198 19.30 27.03 -0.95
N HIS A 199 20.60 27.09 -0.61
CA HIS A 199 21.64 27.39 -1.58
C HIS A 199 21.74 26.35 -2.71
N ALA A 200 21.54 25.07 -2.40
CA ALA A 200 21.55 24.00 -3.40
C ALA A 200 20.28 24.04 -4.28
N ALA A 201 19.11 24.32 -3.69
CA ALA A 201 17.84 24.46 -4.40
C ALA A 201 17.86 25.63 -5.40
N ILE A 202 18.30 26.80 -4.97
CA ILE A 202 18.47 27.98 -5.84
C ILE A 202 19.48 27.68 -6.94
N GLY A 203 20.60 27.02 -6.60
CA GLY A 203 21.59 26.59 -7.57
C GLY A 203 21.03 25.61 -8.61
N ALA A 204 20.25 24.61 -8.19
CA ALA A 204 19.63 23.63 -9.08
C ALA A 204 18.57 24.30 -9.98
N ALA A 205 17.68 25.10 -9.38
CA ALA A 205 16.66 25.86 -10.10
C ALA A 205 17.27 26.81 -11.16
N SER A 206 18.41 27.44 -10.87
CA SER A 206 19.12 28.30 -11.83
C SER A 206 19.62 27.56 -13.08
N LYS A 207 19.75 26.23 -13.02
CA LYS A 207 20.21 25.37 -14.13
C LYS A 207 19.09 24.58 -14.79
N THR A 208 17.90 24.59 -14.21
CA THR A 208 16.74 23.87 -14.73
C THR A 208 16.15 24.60 -15.93
N ILE A 209 16.12 23.94 -17.08
CA ILE A 209 15.61 24.51 -18.34
C ILE A 209 14.08 24.58 -18.34
N ASN A 210 13.42 23.58 -17.75
CA ASN A 210 11.97 23.52 -17.70
C ASN A 210 11.43 24.44 -16.60
N HIS A 211 10.74 25.51 -16.99
CA HIS A 211 10.21 26.50 -16.05
C HIS A 211 9.25 25.91 -15.01
N GLN A 212 8.44 24.91 -15.37
CA GLN A 212 7.55 24.25 -14.42
C GLN A 212 8.35 23.47 -13.36
N GLN A 213 9.39 22.73 -13.77
CA GLN A 213 10.25 22.00 -12.84
C GLN A 213 11.10 22.95 -11.99
N GLN A 214 11.53 24.08 -12.56
CA GLN A 214 12.25 25.13 -11.87
C GLN A 214 11.42 25.72 -10.72
N MET A 215 10.17 26.10 -11.00
CA MET A 215 9.26 26.65 -9.99
C MET A 215 8.85 25.59 -8.96
N ASN A 216 8.50 24.38 -9.39
CA ASN A 216 8.16 23.28 -8.48
C ASN A 216 9.26 23.01 -7.45
N LEU A 217 10.54 23.05 -7.87
CA LEU A 217 11.67 22.82 -6.96
C LEU A 217 11.78 23.92 -5.89
N LEU A 218 11.64 25.18 -6.28
CA LEU A 218 11.70 26.32 -5.34
C LEU A 218 10.50 26.32 -4.40
N ASP A 219 9.30 26.10 -4.93
CA ASP A 219 8.06 26.08 -4.16
C ASP A 219 8.06 24.94 -3.14
N GLN A 220 8.45 23.72 -3.52
CA GLN A 220 8.54 22.59 -2.59
C GLN A 220 9.62 22.80 -1.52
N THR A 221 10.77 23.38 -1.88
CA THR A 221 11.81 23.71 -0.89
C THR A 221 11.32 24.76 0.10
N LYS A 222 10.53 25.74 -0.37
CA LYS A 222 9.87 26.75 0.47
C LYS A 222 8.84 26.11 1.38
N THR A 223 7.97 25.24 0.86
CA THR A 223 6.98 24.50 1.67
C THR A 223 7.66 23.71 2.78
N LEU A 224 8.78 23.04 2.50
CA LEU A 224 9.55 22.34 3.53
C LEU A 224 10.09 23.30 4.62
N ALA A 225 10.59 24.48 4.23
CA ALA A 225 11.05 25.50 5.19
C ALA A 225 9.90 26.10 6.03
N GLU A 226 8.72 26.31 5.45
CA GLU A 226 7.53 26.78 6.15
C GLU A 226 6.97 25.73 7.12
N SER A 227 6.90 24.46 6.69
CA SER A 227 6.54 23.34 7.58
C SER A 227 7.52 23.22 8.75
N ALA A 228 8.83 23.43 8.48
CA ALA A 228 9.83 23.46 9.53
C ALA A 228 9.66 24.62 10.50
N LEU A 229 9.32 25.80 9.99
CA LEU A 229 9.06 26.98 10.79
C LEU A 229 7.86 26.75 11.72
N GLN A 230 6.78 26.16 11.19
CA GLN A 230 5.59 25.79 11.98
C GLN A 230 5.93 24.78 13.07
N MET A 231 6.74 23.76 12.77
CA MET A 231 7.21 22.79 13.76
C MET A 231 8.08 23.45 14.84
N LEU A 232 8.92 24.43 14.50
CA LEU A 232 9.70 25.15 15.50
C LEU A 232 8.83 26.04 16.40
N TYR A 233 7.79 26.67 15.87
CA TYR A 233 6.83 27.43 16.69
C TYR A 233 6.10 26.53 17.69
N THR A 234 5.57 25.39 17.24
CA THR A 234 4.86 24.45 18.12
C THR A 234 5.81 23.76 19.09
N ALA A 235 7.04 23.42 18.68
CA ALA A 235 8.06 22.87 19.56
C ALA A 235 8.52 23.87 20.63
N LYS A 236 8.64 25.16 20.28
CA LYS A 236 8.94 26.24 21.22
C LYS A 236 7.80 26.42 22.23
N GLU A 237 6.55 26.37 21.79
CA GLU A 237 5.38 26.45 22.66
C GLU A 237 5.27 25.24 23.60
N ALA A 238 5.56 24.04 23.10
CA ALA A 238 5.61 22.81 23.89
C ALA A 238 6.73 22.82 24.92
N GLY A 239 7.91 23.36 24.57
CA GLY A 239 9.01 23.64 25.48
C GLY A 239 9.58 22.42 26.20
N GLY A 240 9.34 21.20 25.70
CA GLY A 240 9.75 19.96 26.37
C GLY A 240 8.95 19.65 27.63
N ASN A 241 7.72 20.18 27.75
CA ASN A 241 6.88 20.01 28.92
C ASN A 241 5.84 18.89 28.72
N PRO A 242 5.93 17.76 29.44
CA PRO A 242 4.98 16.66 29.31
C PRO A 242 3.58 16.99 29.86
N LYS A 243 3.41 18.14 30.52
CA LYS A 243 2.13 18.66 31.02
C LYS A 243 1.58 19.79 30.16
N VAL A 244 2.10 20.01 28.95
CA VAL A 244 1.54 20.99 28.02
C VAL A 244 0.10 20.63 27.67
N ALA A 245 -0.70 21.63 27.32
CA ALA A 245 -2.09 21.42 26.96
C ALA A 245 -2.22 20.55 25.71
N ALA A 246 -3.29 19.74 25.64
CA ALA A 246 -3.50 18.78 24.55
C ALA A 246 -3.50 19.44 23.16
N HIS A 247 -4.02 20.66 23.03
CA HIS A 247 -4.04 21.38 21.74
C HIS A 247 -2.62 21.68 21.20
N THR A 248 -1.66 21.97 22.06
CA THR A 248 -0.26 22.20 21.65
C THR A 248 0.40 20.90 21.21
N GLN A 249 0.01 19.77 21.82
CA GLN A 249 0.45 18.44 21.42
C GLN A 249 -0.09 18.05 20.03
N GLU A 250 -1.38 18.27 19.80
CA GLU A 250 -2.03 18.04 18.51
C GLU A 250 -1.41 18.92 17.41
N ALA A 251 -1.17 20.20 17.69
CA ALA A 251 -0.51 21.12 16.76
C ALA A 251 0.94 20.69 16.43
N LEU A 252 1.66 20.08 17.39
CA LEU A 252 2.99 19.53 17.14
C LEU A 252 2.94 18.28 16.25
N ASP A 253 1.94 17.41 16.44
CA ASP A 253 1.74 16.23 15.60
C ASP A 253 1.32 16.62 14.16
N GLU A 254 0.43 17.60 14.01
CA GLU A 254 0.07 18.19 12.72
C GLU A 254 1.30 18.81 12.02
N ALA A 255 2.12 19.57 12.75
CA ALA A 255 3.34 20.15 12.20
C ALA A 255 4.37 19.07 11.79
N SER A 256 4.48 17.99 12.56
CA SER A 256 5.31 16.84 12.21
C SER A 256 4.84 16.16 10.93
N GLN A 257 3.53 15.99 10.76
CA GLN A 257 2.93 15.40 9.57
C GLN A 257 3.15 16.27 8.33
N MET A 258 2.92 17.59 8.43
CA MET A 258 3.20 18.54 7.35
C MET A 258 4.68 18.54 6.93
N MET A 259 5.59 18.31 7.88
CA MET A 259 7.01 18.22 7.59
C MET A 259 7.36 16.92 6.85
N HIS A 260 6.77 15.78 7.23
CA HIS A 260 6.93 14.51 6.50
C HIS A 260 6.41 14.59 5.07
N GLU A 261 5.21 15.16 4.86
CA GLU A 261 4.63 15.33 3.53
C GLU A 261 5.52 16.21 2.63
N ALA A 262 6.00 17.35 3.14
CA ALA A 262 6.90 18.23 2.39
C ALA A 262 8.25 17.57 2.06
N VAL A 263 8.78 16.72 2.95
CA VAL A 263 9.99 15.92 2.70
C VAL A 263 9.75 14.90 1.59
N ASP A 264 8.63 14.19 1.62
CA ASP A 264 8.29 13.15 0.65
C ASP A 264 8.12 13.74 -0.77
N ASP A 265 7.40 14.86 -0.88
CA ASP A 265 7.18 15.57 -2.16
C ASP A 265 8.48 16.05 -2.79
N LEU A 266 9.36 16.67 -1.99
CA LEU A 266 10.66 17.15 -2.46
C LEU A 266 11.58 15.98 -2.82
N THR A 267 11.56 14.89 -2.03
CA THR A 267 12.34 13.68 -2.29
C THR A 267 11.92 13.01 -3.60
N ALA A 268 10.62 12.89 -3.85
CA ALA A 268 10.09 12.34 -5.10
C ALA A 268 10.55 13.17 -6.32
N THR A 269 10.44 14.49 -6.23
CA THR A 269 10.85 15.41 -7.30
C THR A 269 12.36 15.32 -7.58
N LEU A 270 13.19 15.25 -6.53
CA LEU A 270 14.64 15.08 -6.67
C LEU A 270 15.02 13.72 -7.30
N ASN A 271 14.31 12.64 -6.94
CA ASN A 271 14.55 11.31 -7.49
C ASN A 271 14.16 11.19 -8.96
N GLU A 272 13.04 11.79 -9.36
CA GLU A 272 12.63 11.85 -10.77
C GLU A 272 13.63 12.65 -11.61
N ALA A 273 14.09 13.80 -11.09
CA ALA A 273 15.10 14.63 -11.75
C ALA A 273 16.45 13.90 -11.87
N ALA A 274 16.90 13.19 -10.83
CA ALA A 274 18.13 12.40 -10.84
C ALA A 274 18.04 11.19 -11.81
N SER A 275 16.89 10.52 -11.86
CA SER A 275 16.61 9.41 -12.78
C SER A 275 16.65 9.86 -14.25
N ALA A 276 16.05 11.01 -14.56
CA ALA A 276 16.10 11.60 -15.89
C ALA A 276 17.53 12.00 -16.32
N ALA A 277 18.40 12.35 -15.37
CA ALA A 277 19.79 12.73 -15.60
C ALA A 277 20.78 11.55 -15.58
N GLY A 278 20.34 10.33 -15.23
CA GLY A 278 21.22 9.15 -15.11
C GLY A 278 22.13 9.15 -13.88
N ALA A 279 21.85 9.98 -12.88
CA ALA A 279 22.62 10.11 -11.65
C ALA A 279 22.26 9.00 -10.64
N VAL A 280 23.24 8.22 -10.20
CA VAL A 280 23.05 6.98 -9.42
C VAL A 280 23.28 7.17 -7.91
N GLY A 281 24.00 8.21 -7.49
CA GLY A 281 24.48 8.38 -6.12
C GLY A 281 23.39 8.38 -5.04
N GLY A 282 22.41 9.30 -5.13
CA GLY A 282 21.37 9.43 -4.11
C GLY A 282 20.40 8.24 -4.02
N MET A 283 20.08 7.60 -5.16
CA MET A 283 19.25 6.39 -5.16
C MET A 283 19.93 5.21 -4.47
N VAL A 284 21.26 5.08 -4.60
CA VAL A 284 22.03 4.04 -3.89
C VAL A 284 22.00 4.27 -2.39
N ASP A 285 22.11 5.52 -1.92
CA ASP A 285 22.12 5.84 -0.49
C ASP A 285 20.73 5.73 0.18
N SER A 286 19.64 6.13 -0.50
CA SER A 286 18.26 5.92 -0.01
C SER A 286 17.90 4.42 0.05
N ILE A 287 18.35 3.62 -0.92
CA ILE A 287 18.22 2.16 -0.89
C ILE A 287 19.09 1.57 0.24
N THR A 288 20.29 2.12 0.47
CA THR A 288 21.21 1.72 1.55
C THR A 288 20.60 1.96 2.92
N GLN A 289 19.94 3.10 3.17
CA GLN A 289 19.27 3.40 4.44
C GLN A 289 17.99 2.56 4.65
N ALA A 290 17.15 2.38 3.62
CA ALA A 290 15.94 1.56 3.71
C ALA A 290 16.24 0.07 3.99
N ILE A 291 17.39 -0.42 3.51
CA ILE A 291 17.78 -1.85 3.59
C ILE A 291 18.79 -2.14 4.72
N ASN A 292 19.45 -1.12 5.30
CA ASN A 292 20.35 -1.28 6.45
C ASN A 292 19.67 -1.85 7.71
N LYS A 293 18.34 -1.95 7.73
CA LYS A 293 17.62 -2.73 8.74
C LYS A 293 17.67 -4.25 8.55
N ARG A 294 18.24 -4.85 7.47
CA ARG A 294 18.18 -6.34 7.34
C ARG A 294 19.17 -7.17 6.49
N VAL A 295 19.93 -6.73 5.48
CA VAL A 295 20.79 -7.68 4.67
C VAL A 295 22.06 -7.04 4.05
N GLN A 296 23.25 -7.29 4.63
CA GLN A 296 24.54 -6.72 4.16
C GLN A 296 25.25 -7.46 3.01
N SER A 297 24.89 -8.70 2.65
CA SER A 297 25.60 -9.47 1.60
C SER A 297 25.00 -9.30 0.19
N CYS A 298 23.67 -9.16 0.09
CA CYS A 298 22.98 -8.83 -1.16
C CYS A 298 23.32 -7.41 -1.65
N PHE A 299 23.60 -6.53 -0.70
CA PHE A 299 23.99 -5.12 -0.84
C PHE A 299 25.17 -4.89 -1.82
N HIS A 300 26.29 -5.60 -1.66
CA HIS A 300 27.46 -5.42 -2.51
C HIS A 300 27.19 -5.79 -3.98
N GLY A 301 26.33 -6.79 -4.20
CA GLY A 301 25.94 -7.21 -5.54
C GLY A 301 25.01 -6.22 -6.23
N CYS A 302 24.01 -5.69 -5.52
CA CYS A 302 23.07 -4.70 -6.07
C CYS A 302 23.76 -3.37 -6.39
N SER A 303 24.67 -2.91 -5.54
CA SER A 303 25.46 -1.68 -5.77
C SER A 303 26.31 -1.76 -7.04
N GLN A 304 26.97 -2.89 -7.28
CA GLN A 304 27.73 -3.12 -8.51
C GLN A 304 26.82 -3.19 -9.74
N LEU A 305 25.64 -3.80 -9.61
CA LEU A 305 24.66 -3.93 -10.69
C LEU A 305 24.18 -2.55 -11.18
N VAL A 306 23.82 -1.65 -10.26
CA VAL A 306 23.36 -0.30 -10.62
C VAL A 306 24.51 0.54 -11.21
N THR A 307 25.71 0.45 -10.65
CA THR A 307 26.90 1.15 -11.17
C THR A 307 27.24 0.72 -12.60
N LYS A 308 27.19 -0.59 -12.88
CA LYS A 308 27.46 -1.16 -14.21
C LYS A 308 26.33 -0.87 -15.20
N ALA A 309 25.08 -0.79 -14.73
CA ALA A 309 23.95 -0.36 -15.56
C ALA A 309 24.07 1.12 -15.96
N GLY A 310 24.48 1.99 -15.04
CA GLY A 310 24.77 3.41 -15.33
C GLY A 310 25.90 3.58 -16.34
N ALA A 311 27.01 2.85 -16.18
CA ALA A 311 28.10 2.87 -17.15
C ALA A 311 27.68 2.38 -18.55
N LEU A 312 26.80 1.36 -18.61
CA LEU A 312 26.25 0.86 -19.87
C LEU A 312 25.26 1.85 -20.51
N GLN A 313 24.60 2.69 -19.72
CA GLN A 313 23.69 3.72 -20.22
C GLN A 313 24.46 4.91 -20.84
N CYS A 314 25.62 5.27 -20.29
CA CYS A 314 26.54 6.23 -20.91
C CYS A 314 27.20 5.68 -22.18
N CYS A 315 27.43 4.36 -22.26
CA CYS A 315 28.09 3.69 -23.38
C CYS A 315 27.29 2.45 -23.85
N PRO A 316 26.15 2.64 -24.55
CA PRO A 316 25.20 1.56 -24.86
C PRO A 316 25.72 0.46 -25.79
N THR A 317 26.85 0.70 -26.47
CA THR A 317 27.50 -0.28 -27.36
C THR A 317 28.54 -1.16 -26.65
N ASP A 318 28.84 -0.92 -25.37
CA ASP A 318 29.87 -1.65 -24.65
C ASP A 318 29.42 -3.05 -24.22
N THR A 319 29.76 -4.03 -25.06
CA THR A 319 29.47 -5.44 -24.82
C THR A 319 30.18 -6.04 -23.61
N TYR A 320 31.30 -5.45 -23.16
CA TYR A 320 32.05 -5.93 -21.99
C TYR A 320 31.33 -5.54 -20.69
N THR A 321 30.98 -4.26 -20.53
CA THR A 321 30.16 -3.78 -19.39
C THR A 321 28.80 -4.47 -19.35
N LYS A 322 28.20 -4.77 -20.51
CA LYS A 322 26.95 -5.55 -20.59
C LYS A 322 27.12 -6.96 -20.03
N ARG A 323 28.26 -7.60 -20.27
CA ARG A 323 28.54 -8.96 -19.77
C ARG A 323 28.80 -8.98 -18.26
N GLU A 324 29.58 -8.02 -17.76
CA GLU A 324 29.79 -7.85 -16.32
C GLU A 324 28.46 -7.57 -15.58
N LEU A 325 27.57 -6.75 -16.15
CA LEU A 325 26.24 -6.49 -15.59
C LEU A 325 25.41 -7.77 -15.45
N ILE A 326 25.44 -8.65 -16.46
CA ILE A 326 24.73 -9.94 -16.44
C ILE A 326 25.32 -10.86 -15.38
N ASP A 327 26.64 -10.89 -15.22
CA ASP A 327 27.30 -11.73 -14.21
C ASP A 327 27.04 -11.21 -12.78
N CYS A 328 27.02 -9.89 -12.56
CA CYS A 328 26.59 -9.27 -11.30
C CYS A 328 25.12 -9.58 -10.99
N ALA A 329 24.23 -9.53 -11.97
CA ALA A 329 22.81 -9.87 -11.81
C ALA A 329 22.60 -11.35 -11.44
N ARG A 330 23.36 -12.27 -12.05
CA ARG A 330 23.35 -13.69 -11.67
C ARG A 330 23.84 -13.89 -10.24
N LEU A 331 24.93 -13.22 -9.85
CA LEU A 331 25.46 -13.30 -8.50
C LEU A 331 24.46 -12.77 -7.45
N VAL A 332 23.80 -11.64 -7.72
CA VAL A 332 22.73 -11.11 -6.86
C VAL A 332 21.58 -12.09 -6.75
N SER A 333 21.12 -12.66 -7.87
CA SER A 333 20.05 -13.66 -7.88
C SER A 333 20.42 -14.90 -7.06
N GLU A 334 21.64 -15.39 -7.17
CA GLU A 334 22.16 -16.53 -6.39
C GLU A 334 22.25 -16.20 -4.89
N LYS A 335 22.69 -14.99 -4.54
CA LYS A 335 22.74 -14.52 -3.15
C LYS A 335 21.35 -14.27 -2.55
N VAL A 336 20.40 -13.75 -3.33
CA VAL A 336 18.99 -13.63 -2.92
C VAL A 336 18.39 -15.02 -2.72
N SER A 337 18.68 -15.97 -3.59
CA SER A 337 18.32 -17.38 -3.40
C SER A 337 18.96 -17.99 -2.16
N HIS A 338 20.21 -17.65 -1.81
CA HIS A 338 20.85 -18.09 -0.56
C HIS A 338 20.26 -17.42 0.69
N VAL A 339 19.86 -16.16 0.63
CA VAL A 339 19.17 -15.45 1.73
C VAL A 339 17.76 -16.02 1.92
N LEU A 340 17.04 -16.29 0.82
CA LEU A 340 15.76 -17.00 0.83
C LEU A 340 15.92 -18.45 1.32
N ALA A 341 16.98 -19.14 0.92
CA ALA A 341 17.31 -20.48 1.38
C ALA A 341 17.72 -20.50 2.86
N ALA A 342 18.40 -19.48 3.38
CA ALA A 342 18.71 -19.33 4.80
C ALA A 342 17.45 -19.00 5.64
N LEU A 343 16.55 -18.16 5.10
CA LEU A 343 15.22 -17.90 5.67
C LEU A 343 14.31 -19.15 5.62
N GLN A 344 14.49 -20.01 4.61
CA GLN A 344 13.79 -21.29 4.48
C GLN A 344 14.47 -22.44 5.27
N ALA A 345 15.78 -22.39 5.51
CA ALA A 345 16.54 -23.38 6.26
C ALA A 345 16.32 -23.25 7.77
N GLY A 346 15.98 -22.05 8.27
CA GLY A 346 15.37 -21.90 9.59
C GLY A 346 13.97 -22.55 9.71
N ASN A 347 13.45 -23.14 8.63
CA ASN A 347 12.05 -23.57 8.47
C ASN A 347 11.87 -24.96 7.80
N ARG A 348 12.86 -25.87 7.81
CA ARG A 348 12.67 -27.23 7.26
C ARG A 348 13.29 -28.35 8.10
N GLY A 349 12.44 -29.04 8.88
CA GLY A 349 12.60 -30.43 9.31
C GLY A 349 11.42 -31.32 8.84
N THR A 350 11.73 -32.46 8.24
CA THR A 350 10.83 -33.40 7.53
C THR A 350 9.87 -34.23 8.41
N GLN A 351 8.60 -34.36 7.99
CA GLN A 351 7.85 -35.60 7.61
C GLN A 351 6.34 -35.56 7.94
N ALA A 352 5.55 -35.80 6.88
CA ALA A 352 4.25 -36.49 6.76
C ALA A 352 3.06 -36.27 7.73
N LEU A 353 1.91 -36.01 7.07
CA LEU A 353 0.50 -36.31 7.39
C LEU A 353 -0.40 -35.31 8.16
N GLU A 354 -1.58 -35.06 7.53
CA GLU A 354 -2.90 -34.59 8.03
C GLU A 354 -3.38 -33.11 7.96
N ARG A 355 -4.18 -32.85 6.90
CA ARG A 355 -5.53 -32.21 6.72
C ARG A 355 -6.00 -30.97 7.53
N HIS A 356 -6.26 -29.87 6.78
CA HIS A 356 -7.23 -28.72 6.86
C HIS A 356 -7.82 -28.20 8.21
N LYS A 357 -7.99 -29.01 9.25
CA LYS A 357 -8.42 -28.58 10.59
C LYS A 357 -7.27 -27.94 11.41
N VAL A 358 -6.06 -28.07 10.86
CA VAL A 358 -4.78 -27.81 11.50
C VAL A 358 -4.37 -26.33 11.52
N LEU A 359 -4.89 -25.47 10.62
CA LEU A 359 -4.55 -24.03 10.61
C LEU A 359 -4.99 -23.30 11.90
N VAL A 360 -6.19 -23.60 12.40
CA VAL A 360 -6.72 -22.99 13.64
C VAL A 360 -6.00 -23.55 14.88
N GLN A 361 -5.64 -24.85 14.87
CA GLN A 361 -4.86 -25.48 15.95
C GLN A 361 -3.38 -25.06 15.96
N ASN A 362 -2.83 -24.64 14.81
CA ASN A 362 -1.43 -24.26 14.68
C ASN A 362 -1.15 -22.76 14.80
N ALA A 363 -2.17 -21.90 14.82
CA ALA A 363 -1.96 -20.47 15.08
C ALA A 363 -1.34 -20.22 16.47
N THR A 364 -1.58 -21.13 17.42
CA THR A 364 -0.98 -21.15 18.75
C THR A 364 0.22 -22.11 18.87
N SER A 365 0.71 -22.69 17.76
CA SER A 365 1.82 -23.66 17.74
C SER A 365 3.05 -23.11 16.99
N SER A 366 4.06 -23.95 16.69
CA SER A 366 5.32 -23.51 16.07
C SER A 366 5.09 -22.98 14.64
N GLN A 367 5.77 -21.87 14.31
CA GLN A 367 5.73 -21.18 13.01
C GLN A 367 5.99 -22.12 11.81
N GLU A 368 6.75 -23.18 12.02
CA GLU A 368 7.03 -24.24 11.06
C GLU A 368 5.77 -25.03 10.63
N LYS A 369 4.95 -25.47 11.60
CA LYS A 369 3.70 -26.20 11.32
C LYS A 369 2.66 -25.31 10.66
N LEU A 370 2.74 -24.01 10.88
CA LEU A 370 1.87 -23.02 10.26
C LEU A 370 2.22 -22.81 8.78
N ALA A 371 3.50 -22.63 8.46
CA ALA A 371 3.98 -22.51 7.09
C ALA A 371 3.64 -23.77 6.25
N GLN A 372 3.80 -24.95 6.85
CA GLN A 372 3.44 -26.23 6.20
C GLN A 372 1.93 -26.30 5.89
N ALA A 373 1.08 -25.90 6.82
CA ALA A 373 -0.37 -25.90 6.63
C ALA A 373 -0.81 -24.90 5.55
N ALA A 374 -0.18 -23.72 5.49
CA ALA A 374 -0.41 -22.75 4.43
C ALA A 374 -0.01 -23.28 3.04
N GLN A 375 1.18 -23.88 2.90
CA GLN A 375 1.64 -24.44 1.62
C GLN A 375 0.73 -25.57 1.12
N SER A 376 0.34 -26.48 2.01
CA SER A 376 -0.59 -27.58 1.69
C SER A 376 -1.97 -27.06 1.24
N SER A 377 -2.43 -25.96 1.83
CA SER A 377 -3.68 -25.30 1.46
C SER A 377 -3.63 -24.72 0.05
N VAL A 378 -2.49 -24.11 -0.34
CA VAL A 378 -2.26 -23.58 -1.70
C VAL A 378 -2.25 -24.70 -2.75
N THR A 379 -1.59 -25.82 -2.49
CA THR A 379 -1.61 -26.98 -3.40
C THR A 379 -3.02 -27.54 -3.56
N THR A 380 -3.78 -27.61 -2.47
CA THR A 380 -5.13 -28.16 -2.48
C THR A 380 -6.11 -27.28 -3.26
N ILE A 381 -6.08 -25.96 -3.06
CA ILE A 381 -6.95 -25.05 -3.82
C ILE A 381 -6.59 -25.01 -5.31
N THR A 382 -5.31 -25.14 -5.65
CA THR A 382 -4.87 -25.20 -7.05
C THR A 382 -5.44 -26.43 -7.75
N ARG A 383 -5.31 -27.61 -7.14
CA ARG A 383 -5.89 -28.86 -7.66
C ARG A 383 -7.41 -28.81 -7.73
N LEU A 384 -8.06 -28.23 -6.73
CA LEU A 384 -9.52 -28.05 -6.71
C LEU A 384 -9.98 -27.14 -7.85
N ALA A 385 -9.31 -26.01 -8.06
CA ALA A 385 -9.60 -25.10 -9.16
C ALA A 385 -9.41 -25.75 -10.53
N GLU A 386 -8.40 -26.61 -10.71
CA GLU A 386 -8.21 -27.39 -11.94
C GLU A 386 -9.36 -28.36 -12.20
N ASN A 387 -9.74 -29.14 -11.19
CA ASN A 387 -10.88 -30.07 -11.31
C ASN A 387 -12.20 -29.34 -11.59
N VAL A 388 -12.42 -28.19 -10.97
CA VAL A 388 -13.61 -27.35 -11.22
C VAL A 388 -13.59 -26.76 -12.64
N LYS A 389 -12.43 -26.31 -13.14
CA LYS A 389 -12.31 -25.86 -14.53
C LYS A 389 -12.62 -26.97 -15.54
N LEU A 390 -12.15 -28.20 -15.28
CA LEU A 390 -12.46 -29.37 -16.11
C LEU A 390 -13.95 -29.72 -16.05
N GLY A 391 -14.55 -29.71 -14.86
CA GLY A 391 -15.99 -29.93 -14.67
C GLY A 391 -16.83 -28.87 -15.38
N ALA A 392 -16.48 -27.58 -15.25
CA ALA A 392 -17.16 -26.50 -15.97
C ALA A 392 -17.04 -26.69 -17.49
N ALA A 393 -15.86 -27.04 -18.00
CA ALA A 393 -15.67 -27.29 -19.43
C ALA A 393 -16.50 -28.47 -19.96
N SER A 394 -16.75 -29.50 -19.15
CA SER A 394 -17.58 -30.66 -19.54
C SER A 394 -19.06 -30.35 -19.73
N LEU A 395 -19.56 -29.23 -19.19
CA LEU A 395 -20.96 -28.82 -19.36
C LEU A 395 -21.26 -28.28 -20.78
N GLY A 396 -20.22 -27.98 -21.57
CA GLY A 396 -20.39 -27.47 -22.94
C GLY A 396 -20.85 -26.01 -23.00
N SER A 397 -20.70 -25.35 -24.15
CA SER A 397 -21.04 -23.92 -24.33
C SER A 397 -22.54 -23.61 -24.27
N GLU A 398 -23.39 -24.63 -24.27
CA GLU A 398 -24.86 -24.52 -24.30
C GLU A 398 -25.46 -24.14 -22.93
N ASP A 399 -24.77 -24.40 -21.82
CA ASP A 399 -25.20 -24.02 -20.45
C ASP A 399 -24.13 -23.15 -19.75
N PRO A 400 -23.90 -21.92 -20.23
CA PRO A 400 -22.87 -21.04 -19.68
C PRO A 400 -23.18 -20.58 -18.25
N GLU A 401 -24.46 -20.50 -17.87
CA GLU A 401 -24.90 -20.03 -16.56
C GLU A 401 -24.48 -21.00 -15.45
N THR A 402 -24.59 -22.31 -15.70
CA THR A 402 -24.14 -23.34 -14.74
C THR A 402 -22.62 -23.41 -14.62
N GLN A 403 -21.90 -23.20 -15.73
CA GLN A 403 -20.43 -23.07 -15.70
C GLN A 403 -20.00 -21.92 -14.77
N VAL A 404 -20.67 -20.77 -14.88
CA VAL A 404 -20.38 -19.58 -14.06
C VAL A 404 -20.67 -19.85 -12.58
N VAL A 405 -21.77 -20.53 -12.24
CA VAL A 405 -22.08 -20.89 -10.84
C VAL A 405 -20.99 -21.77 -10.23
N LEU A 406 -20.52 -22.80 -10.95
CA LEU A 406 -19.49 -23.72 -10.47
C LEU A 406 -18.14 -23.02 -10.27
N ILE A 407 -17.75 -22.15 -11.21
CA ILE A 407 -16.50 -21.38 -11.14
C ILE A 407 -16.57 -20.35 -9.99
N ASN A 408 -17.71 -19.68 -9.81
CA ASN A 408 -17.86 -18.72 -8.71
C ASN A 408 -17.80 -19.42 -7.34
N ALA A 409 -18.38 -20.62 -7.20
CA ALA A 409 -18.32 -21.36 -5.94
C ALA A 409 -16.88 -21.70 -5.51
N VAL A 410 -16.00 -22.10 -6.45
CA VAL A 410 -14.58 -22.31 -6.13
C VAL A 410 -13.82 -21.01 -5.90
N LYS A 411 -14.21 -19.90 -6.56
CA LYS A 411 -13.66 -18.57 -6.30
C LYS A 411 -13.97 -18.09 -4.89
N ASP A 412 -15.18 -18.32 -4.39
CA ASP A 412 -15.58 -17.98 -3.01
C ASP A 412 -14.78 -18.78 -1.97
N VAL A 413 -14.51 -20.06 -2.27
CA VAL A 413 -13.61 -20.89 -1.44
C VAL A 413 -12.18 -20.35 -1.48
N ALA A 414 -11.67 -19.96 -2.65
CA ALA A 414 -10.32 -19.39 -2.77
C ALA A 414 -10.16 -18.05 -2.03
N LYS A 415 -11.16 -17.16 -2.13
CA LYS A 415 -11.18 -15.87 -1.40
C LYS A 415 -11.18 -16.09 0.11
N ALA A 416 -12.10 -16.92 0.61
CA ALA A 416 -12.14 -17.28 2.03
C ALA A 416 -10.84 -17.94 2.50
N LEU A 417 -10.09 -18.62 1.62
CA LEU A 417 -8.81 -19.22 1.97
C LEU A 417 -7.72 -18.16 2.12
N GLY A 418 -7.71 -17.15 1.24
CA GLY A 418 -6.85 -15.98 1.37
C GLY A 418 -7.11 -15.23 2.68
N ASP A 419 -8.38 -15.00 3.02
CA ASP A 419 -8.77 -14.34 4.26
C ASP A 419 -8.38 -15.18 5.49
N LEU A 420 -8.56 -16.49 5.42
CA LEU A 420 -8.14 -17.43 6.46
C LEU A 420 -6.62 -17.40 6.67
N ILE A 421 -5.83 -17.44 5.60
CA ILE A 421 -4.35 -17.36 5.68
C ILE A 421 -3.93 -16.01 6.28
N SER A 422 -4.58 -14.92 5.89
CA SER A 422 -4.31 -13.57 6.40
C SER A 422 -4.63 -13.45 7.89
N ALA A 423 -5.80 -13.94 8.32
CA ALA A 423 -6.17 -14.01 9.73
C ALA A 423 -5.21 -14.89 10.52
N THR A 424 -4.72 -15.97 9.91
CA THR A 424 -3.73 -16.85 10.54
C THR A 424 -2.38 -16.16 10.72
N LYS A 425 -1.93 -15.38 9.73
CA LYS A 425 -0.72 -14.54 9.83
C LYS A 425 -0.87 -13.51 10.95
N ALA A 426 -2.03 -12.88 11.07
CA ALA A 426 -2.30 -11.89 12.11
C ALA A 426 -2.35 -12.50 13.52
N ALA A 427 -2.77 -13.76 13.64
CA ALA A 427 -2.90 -14.50 14.89
C ALA A 427 -1.63 -15.28 15.31
N ALA A 428 -0.65 -15.43 14.41
CA ALA A 428 0.54 -16.25 14.63
C ALA A 428 1.37 -15.75 15.82
N GLY A 429 1.61 -16.64 16.80
CA GLY A 429 2.42 -16.34 17.99
C GLY A 429 1.70 -15.52 19.07
N LYS A 430 0.39 -15.26 18.92
CA LYS A 430 -0.43 -14.53 19.90
C LYS A 430 -1.20 -15.48 20.82
N SER A 431 -1.60 -14.98 21.98
CA SER A 431 -2.36 -15.77 22.97
C SER A 431 -3.77 -16.11 22.46
N SER A 432 -4.38 -17.17 23.01
CA SER A 432 -5.70 -17.66 22.59
C SER A 432 -6.84 -16.64 22.73
N ASP A 433 -6.62 -15.63 23.56
CA ASP A 433 -7.61 -14.60 23.93
C ASP A 433 -7.46 -13.33 23.08
N ASP A 434 -6.45 -13.27 22.20
CA ASP A 434 -6.24 -12.14 21.32
C ASP A 434 -7.39 -12.02 20.28
N PRO A 435 -7.92 -10.82 20.02
CA PRO A 435 -8.97 -10.59 19.03
C PRO A 435 -8.67 -11.18 17.64
N SER A 436 -7.40 -11.24 17.24
CA SER A 436 -6.97 -11.85 15.97
C SER A 436 -7.20 -13.36 15.91
N VAL A 437 -7.13 -14.07 17.05
CA VAL A 437 -7.45 -15.50 17.14
C VAL A 437 -8.96 -15.72 17.04
N TYR A 438 -9.77 -14.78 17.53
CA TYR A 438 -11.22 -14.78 17.32
C TYR A 438 -11.56 -14.56 15.84
N GLN A 439 -10.91 -13.61 15.17
CA GLN A 439 -11.07 -13.39 13.74
C GLN A 439 -10.66 -14.62 12.92
N LEU A 440 -9.56 -15.30 13.29
CA LEU A 440 -9.15 -16.56 12.68
C LEU A 440 -10.25 -17.64 12.78
N LYS A 441 -10.88 -17.81 13.95
CA LYS A 441 -11.99 -18.75 14.14
C LYS A 441 -13.20 -18.39 13.26
N ASN A 442 -13.48 -17.09 13.11
CA ASN A 442 -14.55 -16.62 12.23
C ASN A 442 -14.25 -16.88 10.75
N SER A 443 -13.04 -16.56 10.28
CA SER A 443 -12.60 -16.86 8.90
C SER A 443 -12.63 -18.36 8.61
N ALA A 444 -12.29 -19.20 9.59
CA ALA A 444 -12.38 -20.65 9.45
C ALA A 444 -13.83 -21.15 9.36
N LYS A 445 -14.76 -20.52 10.08
CA LYS A 445 -16.20 -20.81 9.96
C LYS A 445 -16.72 -20.44 8.58
N VAL A 446 -16.35 -19.25 8.05
CA VAL A 446 -16.71 -18.81 6.70
C VAL A 446 -16.17 -19.80 5.64
N MET A 447 -14.93 -20.26 5.79
CA MET A 447 -14.35 -21.30 4.94
C MET A 447 -15.17 -22.59 4.91
N VAL A 448 -15.59 -23.10 6.08
CA VAL A 448 -16.42 -24.32 6.16
C VAL A 448 -17.75 -24.11 5.46
N THR A 449 -18.37 -22.95 5.61
CA THR A 449 -19.61 -22.60 4.90
C THR A 449 -19.38 -22.61 3.40
N ASN A 450 -18.32 -21.96 2.89
CA ASN A 450 -18.05 -21.87 1.45
C ASN A 450 -17.73 -23.24 0.83
N VAL A 451 -16.98 -24.10 1.52
CA VAL A 451 -16.72 -25.48 1.08
C VAL A 451 -18.01 -26.31 1.06
N THR A 452 -18.86 -26.14 2.07
CA THR A 452 -20.18 -26.81 2.12
C THR A 452 -21.07 -26.33 0.97
N SER A 453 -21.05 -25.03 0.67
CA SER A 453 -21.75 -24.44 -0.48
C SER A 453 -21.22 -24.98 -1.80
N LEU A 454 -19.91 -25.10 -1.99
CA LEU A 454 -19.32 -25.72 -3.19
C LEU A 454 -19.78 -27.19 -3.34
N LEU A 455 -19.81 -27.98 -2.27
CA LEU A 455 -20.32 -29.35 -2.30
C LEU A 455 -21.81 -29.40 -2.69
N LYS A 456 -22.62 -28.48 -2.17
CA LYS A 456 -24.03 -28.34 -2.56
C LYS A 456 -24.18 -27.95 -4.02
N THR A 457 -23.34 -27.04 -4.52
CA THR A 457 -23.30 -26.62 -5.93
C THR A 457 -22.95 -27.78 -6.85
N VAL A 458 -21.90 -28.55 -6.55
CA VAL A 458 -21.53 -29.74 -7.33
C VAL A 458 -22.68 -30.75 -7.38
N LYS A 459 -23.33 -31.03 -6.24
CA LYS A 459 -24.53 -31.88 -6.18
C LYS A 459 -25.77 -31.28 -6.85
N ALA A 460 -25.79 -29.97 -7.09
CA ALA A 460 -26.88 -29.27 -7.76
C ALA A 460 -26.77 -29.36 -9.28
N VAL A 461 -25.54 -29.39 -9.80
CA VAL A 461 -25.28 -29.65 -11.23
C VAL A 461 -25.79 -31.04 -11.64
N GLU A 462 -25.88 -31.98 -10.70
CA GLU A 462 -26.45 -33.32 -10.90
C GLU A 462 -27.99 -33.38 -10.75
N ASP A 463 -28.64 -32.34 -10.23
CA ASP A 463 -30.09 -32.30 -9.90
C ASP A 463 -30.77 -31.07 -10.52
N GLU A 464 -31.27 -31.25 -11.75
CA GLU A 464 -31.95 -30.23 -12.57
C GLU A 464 -33.13 -29.55 -11.87
N ALA A 465 -33.83 -30.23 -10.95
CA ALA A 465 -35.04 -29.71 -10.31
C ALA A 465 -34.76 -28.63 -9.25
N THR A 466 -33.58 -28.65 -8.62
CA THR A 466 -33.22 -27.72 -7.53
C THR A 466 -31.99 -26.86 -7.84
N LYS A 467 -31.49 -26.93 -9.08
CA LYS A 467 -30.29 -26.27 -9.59
C LYS A 467 -30.28 -24.75 -9.36
N GLY A 468 -31.34 -24.06 -9.77
CA GLY A 468 -31.52 -22.62 -9.58
C GLY A 468 -31.77 -22.23 -8.13
N THR A 469 -32.61 -22.98 -7.41
CA THR A 469 -32.87 -22.77 -5.97
C THR A 469 -31.56 -22.77 -5.16
N ARG A 470 -30.68 -23.75 -5.38
CA ARG A 470 -29.38 -23.83 -4.68
C ARG A 470 -28.38 -22.78 -5.15
N ALA A 471 -28.36 -22.42 -6.44
CA ALA A 471 -27.54 -21.33 -6.95
C ALA A 471 -27.92 -19.97 -6.31
N LEU A 472 -29.22 -19.76 -6.08
CA LEU A 472 -29.74 -18.60 -5.40
C LEU A 472 -29.35 -18.58 -3.91
N GLU A 473 -29.49 -19.70 -3.18
CA GLU A 473 -29.03 -19.81 -1.79
C GLU A 473 -27.54 -19.45 -1.63
N ALA A 474 -26.68 -19.98 -2.52
CA ALA A 474 -25.25 -19.66 -2.51
C ALA A 474 -24.98 -18.18 -2.80
N THR A 475 -25.80 -17.55 -3.66
CA THR A 475 -25.69 -16.13 -3.99
C THR A 475 -26.09 -15.24 -2.83
N ILE A 476 -27.18 -15.59 -2.13
CA ILE A 476 -27.63 -14.87 -0.95
C ILE A 476 -26.54 -14.90 0.13
N GLU A 477 -25.93 -16.07 0.36
CA GLU A 477 -24.83 -16.18 1.34
C GLU A 477 -23.60 -15.36 0.92
N HIS A 478 -23.21 -15.38 -0.35
CA HIS A 478 -22.12 -14.54 -0.87
C HIS A 478 -22.41 -13.04 -0.64
N ILE A 479 -23.62 -12.57 -0.95
CA ILE A 479 -23.98 -11.16 -0.75
C ILE A 479 -23.94 -10.77 0.74
N ARG A 480 -24.34 -11.68 1.65
CA ARG A 480 -24.20 -11.45 3.10
C ARG A 480 -22.74 -11.29 3.52
N GLN A 481 -21.83 -12.07 2.93
CA GLN A 481 -20.38 -11.97 3.17
C GLN A 481 -19.83 -10.62 2.66
N GLU A 482 -20.15 -10.22 1.43
CA GLU A 482 -19.73 -8.92 0.88
C GLU A 482 -20.28 -7.74 1.70
N LEU A 483 -21.52 -7.84 2.20
CA LEU A 483 -22.12 -6.82 3.05
C LEU A 483 -21.41 -6.67 4.41
N ALA A 484 -20.90 -7.77 4.96
CA ALA A 484 -20.11 -7.75 6.19
C ALA A 484 -18.76 -7.04 5.96
N VAL A 485 -18.08 -7.33 4.84
CA VAL A 485 -16.83 -6.65 4.44
C VAL A 485 -17.08 -5.16 4.18
N PHE A 486 -18.17 -4.84 3.48
CA PHE A 486 -18.57 -3.46 3.22
C PHE A 486 -18.78 -2.67 4.52
N SER A 487 -19.43 -3.29 5.52
CA SER A 487 -19.71 -2.68 6.82
C SER A 487 -18.48 -2.58 7.74
N SER A 488 -17.33 -3.15 7.37
CA SER A 488 -16.07 -3.01 8.12
C SER A 488 -15.56 -1.56 8.10
N PRO A 489 -15.02 -1.04 9.22
CA PRO A 489 -14.42 0.30 9.28
C PRO A 489 -13.09 0.42 8.51
N GLU A 490 -12.54 -0.67 7.99
CA GLU A 490 -11.29 -0.63 7.24
C GLU A 490 -11.45 0.13 5.91
N PRO A 491 -10.57 1.12 5.62
CA PRO A 491 -10.56 1.81 4.35
C PRO A 491 -10.13 0.87 3.22
N PRO A 492 -10.71 1.01 2.02
CA PRO A 492 -10.31 0.22 0.87
C PRO A 492 -8.87 0.58 0.43
N PRO A 493 -8.11 -0.38 -0.13
CA PRO A 493 -6.75 -0.13 -0.61
C PRO A 493 -6.68 0.66 -1.93
N GLN A 494 -7.82 0.87 -2.58
CA GLN A 494 -7.97 1.61 -3.83
C GLN A 494 -9.13 2.60 -3.69
N THR A 495 -9.06 3.69 -4.45
CA THR A 495 -10.13 4.67 -4.59
C THR A 495 -10.78 4.53 -5.97
N SER A 496 -12.06 4.84 -6.07
CA SER A 496 -12.81 4.82 -7.33
C SER A 496 -13.56 6.14 -7.54
N THR A 497 -13.96 6.41 -8.77
CA THR A 497 -14.70 7.63 -9.10
C THR A 497 -16.19 7.50 -8.74
N PRO A 498 -16.88 8.59 -8.34
CA PRO A 498 -18.33 8.58 -8.16
C PRO A 498 -19.10 8.16 -9.43
N GLU A 499 -18.54 8.42 -10.60
CA GLU A 499 -19.00 7.95 -11.91
C GLU A 499 -19.04 6.43 -12.02
N ASP A 500 -17.93 5.78 -11.67
CA ASP A 500 -17.84 4.32 -11.66
C ASP A 500 -18.83 3.73 -10.66
N PHE A 501 -19.11 4.42 -9.55
CA PHE A 501 -20.13 4.04 -8.59
C PHE A 501 -21.56 4.17 -9.16
N ILE A 502 -21.92 5.30 -9.80
CA ILE A 502 -23.22 5.48 -10.46
C ILE A 502 -23.45 4.42 -11.55
N ARG A 503 -22.41 4.02 -12.28
CA ARG A 503 -22.51 2.94 -13.26
C ARG A 503 -22.95 1.62 -12.63
N MET A 504 -22.42 1.31 -11.44
CA MET A 504 -22.75 0.05 -10.75
C MET A 504 -24.19 0.02 -10.24
N THR A 505 -24.81 1.17 -9.94
CA THR A 505 -26.20 1.22 -9.47
C THR A 505 -27.21 0.83 -10.56
N LYS A 506 -26.91 1.08 -11.84
CA LYS A 506 -27.75 0.62 -12.97
C LYS A 506 -27.79 -0.91 -13.10
N GLY A 507 -26.66 -1.56 -12.80
CA GLY A 507 -26.58 -3.03 -12.76
C GLY A 507 -27.57 -3.62 -11.76
N ILE A 508 -27.82 -2.93 -10.64
CA ILE A 508 -28.82 -3.33 -9.65
C ILE A 508 -30.23 -3.25 -10.24
N THR A 509 -30.58 -2.18 -10.95
CA THR A 509 -31.92 -2.04 -11.57
C THR A 509 -32.23 -3.21 -12.51
N MET A 510 -31.28 -3.58 -13.37
CA MET A 510 -31.41 -4.74 -14.26
C MET A 510 -31.50 -6.05 -13.49
N ALA A 511 -30.68 -6.23 -12.45
CA ALA A 511 -30.68 -7.43 -11.63
C ALA A 511 -31.98 -7.58 -10.84
N THR A 512 -32.59 -6.48 -10.37
CA THR A 512 -33.90 -6.47 -9.69
C THR A 512 -35.00 -6.90 -10.65
N ALA A 513 -35.04 -6.35 -11.87
CA ALA A 513 -36.03 -6.72 -12.88
C ALA A 513 -35.93 -8.21 -13.24
N LYS A 514 -34.71 -8.73 -13.44
CA LYS A 514 -34.47 -10.15 -13.68
C LYS A 514 -34.89 -11.03 -12.50
N ALA A 515 -34.61 -10.61 -11.26
CA ALA A 515 -35.04 -11.34 -10.06
C ALA A 515 -36.56 -11.47 -9.94
N VAL A 516 -37.29 -10.39 -10.24
CA VAL A 516 -38.77 -10.43 -10.29
C VAL A 516 -39.25 -11.35 -11.41
N ALA A 517 -38.64 -11.27 -12.59
CA ALA A 517 -39.00 -12.12 -13.73
C ALA A 517 -38.77 -13.62 -13.41
N ALA A 518 -37.63 -13.96 -12.80
CA ALA A 518 -37.31 -15.34 -12.40
C ALA A 518 -38.24 -15.87 -11.30
N GLY A 519 -38.60 -15.04 -10.32
CA GLY A 519 -39.60 -15.38 -9.31
C GLY A 519 -40.99 -15.63 -9.92
N ASN A 520 -41.36 -14.88 -10.96
CA ASN A 520 -42.62 -15.06 -11.67
C ASN A 520 -42.63 -16.30 -12.57
N SER A 521 -41.54 -16.56 -13.29
CA SER A 521 -41.43 -17.70 -14.21
C SER A 521 -41.24 -19.03 -13.48
N CYS A 522 -40.62 -19.00 -12.28
CA CYS A 522 -40.22 -20.19 -11.51
C CYS A 522 -39.34 -21.17 -12.30
N ARG A 523 -38.70 -20.72 -13.40
CA ARG A 523 -37.81 -21.55 -14.22
C ARG A 523 -36.42 -21.57 -13.59
N GLN A 524 -35.85 -22.75 -13.45
CA GLN A 524 -34.54 -22.91 -12.80
C GLN A 524 -33.45 -22.15 -13.57
N GLU A 525 -33.44 -22.17 -14.91
CA GLU A 525 -32.48 -21.42 -15.74
C GLU A 525 -32.54 -19.90 -15.50
N ASP A 526 -33.75 -19.31 -15.47
CA ASP A 526 -33.95 -17.89 -15.18
C ASP A 526 -33.45 -17.52 -13.79
N VAL A 527 -33.61 -18.42 -12.81
CA VAL A 527 -33.13 -18.25 -11.44
C VAL A 527 -31.60 -18.32 -11.38
N ILE A 528 -30.96 -19.21 -12.15
CA ILE A 528 -29.49 -19.29 -12.23
C ILE A 528 -28.93 -18.01 -12.86
N ALA A 529 -29.49 -17.57 -13.99
CA ALA A 529 -29.08 -16.34 -14.66
C ALA A 529 -29.26 -15.11 -13.76
N THR A 530 -30.36 -15.08 -12.99
CA THR A 530 -30.59 -14.07 -11.96
C THR A 530 -29.51 -14.16 -10.89
N ALA A 531 -29.26 -15.33 -10.31
CA ALA A 531 -28.28 -15.53 -9.24
C ALA A 531 -26.87 -15.05 -9.66
N ASN A 532 -26.44 -15.37 -10.88
CA ASN A 532 -25.15 -14.92 -11.42
C ASN A 532 -25.09 -13.39 -11.59
N LEU A 533 -26.14 -12.79 -12.16
CA LEU A 533 -26.20 -11.34 -12.34
C LEU A 533 -26.28 -10.59 -11.00
N SER A 534 -27.14 -11.05 -10.09
CA SER A 534 -27.31 -10.54 -8.72
C SER A 534 -25.99 -10.53 -7.96
N ARG A 535 -25.24 -11.63 -8.02
CA ARG A 535 -23.94 -11.78 -7.34
C ARG A 535 -22.96 -10.71 -7.81
N ARG A 536 -22.81 -10.56 -9.12
CA ARG A 536 -21.89 -9.59 -9.71
C ARG A 536 -22.31 -8.15 -9.42
N ALA A 537 -23.58 -7.83 -9.68
CA ALA A 537 -24.08 -6.46 -9.58
C ALA A 537 -23.96 -5.90 -8.15
N ILE A 538 -24.30 -6.69 -7.13
CA ILE A 538 -24.19 -6.26 -5.73
C ILE A 538 -22.73 -6.17 -5.27
N ALA A 539 -21.89 -7.14 -5.63
CA ALA A 539 -20.47 -7.12 -5.23
C ALA A 539 -19.72 -5.92 -5.84
N ASP A 540 -19.96 -5.64 -7.13
CA ASP A 540 -19.34 -4.52 -7.82
C ASP A 540 -19.88 -3.17 -7.28
N MET A 541 -21.18 -3.08 -6.98
CA MET A 541 -21.79 -1.89 -6.36
C MET A 541 -21.25 -1.62 -4.97
N LEU A 542 -21.21 -2.61 -4.06
CA LEU A 542 -20.72 -2.42 -2.70
C LEU A 542 -19.25 -2.01 -2.69
N ARG A 543 -18.42 -2.64 -3.55
CA ARG A 543 -17.02 -2.28 -3.68
C ARG A 543 -16.84 -0.85 -4.17
N SER A 544 -17.45 -0.51 -5.30
CA SER A 544 -17.33 0.82 -5.89
C SER A 544 -17.91 1.91 -4.97
N CYS A 545 -19.00 1.62 -4.25
CA CYS A 545 -19.54 2.52 -3.23
C CYS A 545 -18.53 2.79 -2.12
N LYS A 546 -17.81 1.77 -1.64
CA LYS A 546 -16.82 1.93 -0.57
C LYS A 546 -15.57 2.66 -1.08
N GLU A 547 -15.07 2.30 -2.26
CA GLU A 547 -13.91 2.93 -2.89
C GLU A 547 -14.15 4.42 -3.19
N ALA A 548 -15.34 4.79 -3.71
CA ALA A 548 -15.69 6.17 -3.97
C ALA A 548 -15.95 6.97 -2.68
N ALA A 549 -16.61 6.36 -1.69
CA ALA A 549 -16.91 7.04 -0.43
C ALA A 549 -15.65 7.36 0.40
N TYR A 550 -14.55 6.63 0.20
CA TYR A 550 -13.26 6.89 0.85
C TYR A 550 -12.28 7.73 0.01
N HIS A 551 -12.74 8.30 -1.12
CA HIS A 551 -11.93 9.23 -1.90
C HIS A 551 -11.60 10.50 -1.08
N PRO A 552 -10.36 11.02 -1.10
CA PRO A 552 -9.94 12.15 -0.24
C PRO A 552 -10.80 13.42 -0.40
N GLU A 553 -11.31 13.65 -1.60
CA GLU A 553 -12.12 14.82 -1.94
C GLU A 553 -13.60 14.71 -1.51
N VAL A 554 -14.04 13.54 -1.03
CA VAL A 554 -15.45 13.31 -0.66
C VAL A 554 -15.70 13.74 0.78
N ASN A 555 -16.70 14.61 0.95
CA ASN A 555 -17.12 15.09 2.26
C ASN A 555 -17.53 13.92 3.20
N PRO A 556 -17.04 13.88 4.46
CA PRO A 556 -17.40 12.86 5.46
C PRO A 556 -18.91 12.60 5.61
N ASP A 557 -19.75 13.62 5.52
CA ASP A 557 -21.21 13.47 5.64
C ASP A 557 -21.81 12.74 4.44
N VAL A 558 -21.32 13.04 3.24
CA VAL A 558 -21.72 12.36 1.99
C VAL A 558 -21.25 10.91 2.01
N ARG A 559 -20.03 10.64 2.52
CA ARG A 559 -19.52 9.29 2.75
C ARG A 559 -20.44 8.49 3.67
N ILE A 560 -20.83 9.02 4.83
CA ILE A 560 -21.74 8.33 5.76
C ILE A 560 -23.08 8.05 5.09
N ARG A 561 -23.63 9.02 4.35
CA ARG A 561 -24.88 8.87 3.60
C ARG A 561 -24.79 7.74 2.57
N ALA A 562 -23.72 7.71 1.77
CA ALA A 562 -23.49 6.69 0.76
C ALA A 562 -23.32 5.29 1.36
N MET A 563 -22.53 5.17 2.43
CA MET A 563 -22.34 3.89 3.14
C MET A 563 -23.66 3.37 3.74
N ARG A 564 -24.49 4.24 4.30
CA ARG A 564 -25.82 3.87 4.82
C ARG A 564 -26.71 3.33 3.71
N PHE A 565 -26.87 4.08 2.62
CA PHE A 565 -27.75 3.66 1.53
C PHE A 565 -27.21 2.48 0.73
N GLY A 566 -25.88 2.28 0.67
CA GLY A 566 -25.25 1.09 0.10
C GLY A 566 -25.64 -0.17 0.88
N LYS A 567 -25.63 -0.06 2.21
CA LYS A 567 -26.10 -1.12 3.11
C LYS A 567 -27.59 -1.39 2.98
N GLU A 568 -28.42 -0.35 2.95
CA GLU A 568 -29.88 -0.48 2.79
C GLU A 568 -30.24 -1.11 1.44
N CYS A 569 -29.57 -0.72 0.35
CA CYS A 569 -29.77 -1.28 -0.98
C CYS A 569 -29.45 -2.78 -1.01
N ALA A 570 -28.29 -3.19 -0.49
CA ALA A 570 -27.92 -4.61 -0.42
C ALA A 570 -28.85 -5.41 0.51
N THR A 571 -29.30 -4.82 1.62
CA THR A 571 -30.24 -5.47 2.55
C THR A 571 -31.62 -5.65 1.92
N GLY A 572 -32.15 -4.62 1.25
CA GLY A 572 -33.42 -4.71 0.52
C GLY A 572 -33.34 -5.70 -0.65
N TYR A 573 -32.18 -5.77 -1.31
CA TYR A 573 -31.95 -6.74 -2.37
C TYR A 573 -31.88 -8.19 -1.85
N LEU A 574 -31.25 -8.41 -0.68
CA LEU A 574 -31.28 -9.71 0.00
C LEU A 574 -32.71 -10.14 0.33
N GLN A 575 -33.54 -9.23 0.85
CA GLN A 575 -34.96 -9.51 1.12
C GLN A 575 -35.72 -9.93 -0.14
N LEU A 576 -35.44 -9.29 -1.28
CA LEU A 576 -36.01 -9.70 -2.58
C LEU A 576 -35.59 -11.13 -2.95
N LEU A 577 -34.29 -11.46 -2.86
CA LEU A 577 -33.80 -12.80 -3.21
C LEU A 577 -34.31 -13.89 -2.25
N ASP A 578 -34.37 -13.61 -0.95
CA ASP A 578 -34.95 -14.52 0.06
C ASP A 578 -36.44 -14.76 -0.26
N HIS A 579 -37.19 -13.74 -0.69
CA HIS A 579 -38.59 -13.89 -1.10
C HIS A 579 -38.75 -14.68 -2.41
N VAL A 580 -37.85 -14.49 -3.38
CA VAL A 580 -37.79 -15.33 -4.60
C VAL A 580 -37.53 -16.79 -4.20
N LEU A 581 -36.64 -17.05 -3.25
CA LEU A 581 -36.37 -18.40 -2.76
C LEU A 581 -37.61 -19.07 -2.15
N VAL A 582 -38.39 -18.32 -1.36
CA VAL A 582 -39.67 -18.80 -0.80
C VAL A 582 -40.66 -19.15 -1.90
N ILE A 583 -40.76 -18.33 -2.96
CA ILE A 583 -41.64 -18.60 -4.11
C ILE A 583 -41.23 -19.89 -4.83
N LEU A 584 -39.93 -20.16 -4.98
CA LEU A 584 -39.44 -21.39 -5.60
C LEU A 584 -39.77 -22.64 -4.77
N GLN A 585 -39.84 -22.51 -3.44
CA GLN A 585 -40.24 -23.61 -2.55
C GLN A 585 -41.77 -23.81 -2.52
N LYS A 586 -42.53 -22.71 -2.56
CA LYS A 586 -44.00 -22.71 -2.47
C LYS A 586 -44.59 -21.67 -3.45
N PRO A 587 -44.82 -22.03 -4.72
CA PRO A 587 -45.34 -21.09 -5.70
C PRO A 587 -46.78 -20.68 -5.37
N SER A 588 -47.00 -19.39 -5.09
CA SER A 588 -48.33 -18.82 -4.87
C SER A 588 -48.48 -17.49 -5.62
N PRO A 589 -49.62 -17.21 -6.28
CA PRO A 589 -49.86 -15.94 -6.96
C PRO A 589 -49.79 -14.74 -6.02
N ASP A 590 -50.23 -14.88 -4.77
CA ASP A 590 -50.15 -13.83 -3.75
C ASP A 590 -48.69 -13.50 -3.43
N MET A 591 -47.84 -14.51 -3.28
CA MET A 591 -46.41 -14.32 -3.02
C MET A 591 -45.71 -13.65 -4.21
N LYS A 592 -46.11 -13.96 -5.44
CA LYS A 592 -45.59 -13.31 -6.66
C LYS A 592 -45.94 -11.82 -6.75
N GLN A 593 -47.14 -11.41 -6.31
CA GLN A 593 -47.50 -9.98 -6.28
C GLN A 593 -46.59 -9.15 -5.36
N HIS A 594 -46.11 -9.73 -4.25
CA HIS A 594 -45.22 -9.04 -3.30
C HIS A 594 -43.83 -8.72 -3.89
N LEU A 595 -43.40 -9.40 -4.97
CA LEU A 595 -42.12 -9.11 -5.64
C LEU A 595 -42.03 -7.66 -6.16
N ALA A 596 -43.16 -7.09 -6.60
CA ALA A 596 -43.21 -5.70 -7.05
C ALA A 596 -42.93 -4.70 -5.90
N GLY A 597 -43.38 -5.02 -4.69
CA GLY A 597 -43.12 -4.22 -3.49
C GLY A 597 -41.64 -4.19 -3.13
N TYR A 598 -41.01 -5.36 -3.06
CA TYR A 598 -39.56 -5.47 -2.81
C TYR A 598 -38.73 -4.79 -3.92
N SER A 599 -39.14 -4.95 -5.19
CA SER A 599 -38.50 -4.25 -6.31
C SER A 599 -38.55 -2.73 -6.17
N LYS A 600 -39.69 -2.18 -5.70
CA LYS A 600 -39.86 -0.74 -5.48
C LYS A 600 -38.99 -0.24 -4.33
N GLN A 601 -38.86 -1.02 -3.25
CA GLN A 601 -37.96 -0.71 -2.14
C GLN A 601 -36.50 -0.63 -2.59
N VAL A 602 -36.03 -1.62 -3.37
CA VAL A 602 -34.67 -1.60 -3.93
C VAL A 602 -34.45 -0.38 -4.83
N ALA A 603 -35.41 -0.07 -5.71
CA ALA A 603 -35.34 1.09 -6.59
C ALA A 603 -35.26 2.43 -5.83
N GLY A 604 -35.98 2.53 -4.69
CA GLY A 604 -35.87 3.67 -3.79
C GLY A 604 -34.46 3.84 -3.22
N SER A 605 -33.87 2.76 -2.69
CA SER A 605 -32.48 2.80 -2.19
C SER A 605 -31.45 3.10 -3.28
N VAL A 606 -31.65 2.60 -4.50
CA VAL A 606 -30.80 2.93 -5.67
C VAL A 606 -30.88 4.42 -6.02
N THR A 607 -32.07 5.03 -5.92
CA THR A 607 -32.25 6.46 -6.19
C THR A 607 -31.49 7.32 -5.18
N GLU A 608 -31.56 6.97 -3.90
CA GLU A 608 -30.78 7.63 -2.84
C GLU A 608 -29.26 7.43 -3.00
N LEU A 609 -28.82 6.26 -3.48
CA LEU A 609 -27.41 6.01 -3.81
C LEU A 609 -26.91 6.88 -4.95
N ILE A 610 -27.73 7.08 -6.00
CA ILE A 610 -27.39 7.96 -7.11
C ILE A 610 -27.25 9.41 -6.60
N GLN A 611 -28.19 9.89 -5.80
CA GLN A 611 -28.10 11.24 -5.21
C GLN A 611 -26.88 11.39 -4.30
N ALA A 612 -26.55 10.35 -3.51
CA ALA A 612 -25.35 10.37 -2.68
C ALA A 612 -24.08 10.42 -3.54
N ALA A 613 -24.03 9.69 -4.66
CA ALA A 613 -22.91 9.71 -5.60
C ALA A 613 -22.79 11.05 -6.35
N GLU A 614 -23.91 11.67 -6.74
CA GLU A 614 -23.92 13.01 -7.34
C GLU A 614 -23.39 14.06 -6.37
N ALA A 615 -23.75 13.96 -5.08
CA ALA A 615 -23.22 14.84 -4.05
C ALA A 615 -21.71 14.65 -3.78
N MET A 616 -21.09 13.56 -4.25
CA MET A 616 -19.64 13.36 -4.18
C MET A 616 -18.87 14.17 -5.24
N LYS A 617 -19.53 14.64 -6.30
CA LYS A 617 -18.85 15.20 -7.50
C LYS A 617 -18.43 16.67 -7.41
N GLY A 618 -18.93 17.43 -6.43
CA GLY A 618 -18.74 18.89 -6.41
C GLY A 618 -19.44 19.61 -7.59
N THR A 619 -19.47 20.95 -7.56
CA THR A 619 -20.26 21.77 -8.51
C THR A 619 -19.54 22.19 -9.79
N GLU A 620 -18.27 21.84 -9.97
CA GLU A 620 -17.47 22.21 -11.14
C GLU A 620 -16.98 20.97 -11.87
N TRP A 621 -17.81 20.42 -12.76
CA TRP A 621 -17.31 19.45 -13.73
C TRP A 621 -18.10 19.50 -15.03
N VAL A 622 -17.34 19.50 -16.13
CA VAL A 622 -17.81 19.52 -17.51
C VAL A 622 -17.37 18.22 -18.17
N ASP A 623 -18.30 17.59 -18.88
CA ASP A 623 -18.11 16.39 -19.69
C ASP A 623 -17.02 16.61 -20.76
N PRO A 624 -15.86 15.92 -20.69
CA PRO A 624 -14.80 16.08 -21.67
C PRO A 624 -15.08 15.25 -22.92
N GLU A 625 -15.75 15.89 -23.89
CA GLU A 625 -15.88 15.56 -25.33
C GLU A 625 -16.29 14.13 -25.77
N ASP A 626 -17.00 14.02 -26.91
CA ASP A 626 -17.69 12.79 -27.38
C ASP A 626 -16.85 11.49 -27.23
N PRO A 627 -17.16 10.67 -26.21
CA PRO A 627 -16.39 9.49 -25.84
C PRO A 627 -16.31 8.41 -26.91
N THR A 628 -17.27 8.45 -27.84
CA THR A 628 -17.43 7.47 -28.90
C THR A 628 -16.31 7.60 -29.94
N VAL A 629 -15.86 8.83 -30.19
CA VAL A 629 -14.77 9.15 -31.13
C VAL A 629 -13.40 8.85 -30.50
N ILE A 630 -13.23 9.13 -29.21
CA ILE A 630 -12.00 8.82 -28.47
C ILE A 630 -11.77 7.32 -28.41
N ALA A 631 -12.81 6.52 -28.15
CA ALA A 631 -12.68 5.08 -28.06
C ALA A 631 -12.26 4.41 -29.37
N GLU A 632 -12.73 4.91 -30.51
CA GLU A 632 -12.29 4.40 -31.81
C GLU A 632 -10.80 4.69 -32.09
N ASN A 633 -10.35 5.93 -31.83
CA ASN A 633 -8.95 6.32 -32.03
C ASN A 633 -7.99 5.57 -31.09
N GLU A 634 -8.40 5.41 -29.82
CA GLU A 634 -7.61 4.70 -28.81
C GLU A 634 -7.54 3.20 -29.04
N LEU A 635 -8.62 2.56 -29.50
CA LEU A 635 -8.61 1.14 -29.87
C LEU A 635 -7.70 0.88 -31.08
N LEU A 636 -7.74 1.76 -32.08
CA LEU A 636 -6.84 1.67 -33.23
C LEU A 636 -5.38 1.91 -32.82
N GLY A 637 -5.13 2.86 -31.91
CA GLY A 637 -3.82 3.09 -31.31
C GLY A 637 -3.29 1.86 -30.55
N ALA A 638 -4.14 1.22 -29.75
CA ALA A 638 -3.80 -0.01 -29.03
C ALA A 638 -3.48 -1.17 -30.00
N ALA A 639 -4.25 -1.32 -31.09
CA ALA A 639 -3.97 -2.32 -32.12
C ALA A 639 -2.62 -2.06 -32.82
N ALA A 640 -2.32 -0.80 -33.13
CA ALA A 640 -1.05 -0.41 -33.74
C ALA A 640 0.15 -0.66 -32.80
N ALA A 641 -0.01 -0.39 -31.49
CA ALA A 641 1.01 -0.69 -30.48
C ALA A 641 1.30 -2.19 -30.37
N ILE A 642 0.26 -3.03 -30.41
CA ILE A 642 0.41 -4.50 -30.43
C ILE A 642 1.14 -4.97 -31.68
N GLU A 643 0.81 -4.41 -32.86
CA GLU A 643 1.51 -4.75 -34.11
C GLU A 643 2.98 -4.32 -34.09
N ALA A 644 3.30 -3.17 -33.50
CA ALA A 644 4.67 -2.72 -33.32
C ALA A 644 5.45 -3.69 -32.41
N ALA A 645 4.83 -4.16 -31.32
CA ALA A 645 5.42 -5.17 -30.44
C ALA A 645 5.62 -6.52 -31.17
N ALA A 646 4.65 -6.94 -31.99
CA ALA A 646 4.75 -8.15 -32.81
C ALA A 646 5.89 -8.06 -33.85
N LYS A 647 6.03 -6.92 -34.55
CA LYS A 647 7.14 -6.68 -35.48
C LYS A 647 8.50 -6.68 -34.78
N LYS A 648 8.56 -6.15 -33.55
CA LYS A 648 9.78 -6.19 -32.73
C LYS A 648 10.18 -7.64 -32.41
N LEU A 649 9.23 -8.55 -32.21
CA LEU A 649 9.49 -9.99 -32.06
C LEU A 649 9.99 -10.66 -33.35
N GLU A 650 9.51 -10.24 -34.53
CA GLU A 650 9.97 -10.77 -35.83
C GLU A 650 11.42 -10.43 -36.14
N GLN A 651 11.90 -9.28 -35.69
CA GLN A 651 13.29 -8.82 -35.91
C GLN A 651 14.31 -9.52 -35.00
N LEU A 652 13.86 -10.21 -33.96
CA LEU A 652 14.71 -10.90 -33.00
C LEU A 652 15.10 -12.28 -33.53
N LYS A 653 16.37 -12.44 -33.92
CA LYS A 653 16.94 -13.75 -34.29
C LYS A 653 17.28 -14.56 -33.03
N PRO A 654 16.98 -15.87 -32.98
CA PRO A 654 17.50 -16.73 -31.92
C PRO A 654 19.04 -16.73 -31.97
N ARG A 655 19.66 -16.72 -30.79
CA ARG A 655 21.12 -16.66 -30.64
C ARG A 655 21.79 -17.83 -31.38
N ALA A 656 22.64 -17.53 -32.37
CA ALA A 656 23.46 -18.54 -33.02
C ALA A 656 24.42 -19.20 -32.01
N LYS A 657 24.18 -20.46 -31.65
CA LYS A 657 25.20 -21.35 -31.10
C LYS A 657 25.77 -22.21 -32.24
N PRO A 658 27.07 -22.56 -32.22
CA PRO A 658 27.67 -23.44 -33.23
C PRO A 658 26.97 -24.81 -33.23
N LYS A 659 26.68 -25.30 -34.45
CA LYS A 659 25.85 -26.46 -34.81
C LYS A 659 26.26 -27.78 -34.10
N GLN A 660 25.25 -28.51 -33.61
CA GLN A 660 24.94 -29.88 -34.04
C GLN A 660 23.41 -29.98 -34.24
N ALA A 661 22.99 -30.72 -35.26
CA ALA A 661 21.61 -30.79 -35.73
C ALA A 661 20.90 -32.01 -35.12
N ASP A 662 19.71 -31.79 -34.55
CA ASP A 662 18.67 -32.81 -34.44
C ASP A 662 17.28 -32.12 -34.43
N GLU A 663 16.28 -32.84 -34.95
CA GLU A 663 15.02 -32.39 -35.52
C GLU A 663 13.88 -32.30 -34.48
N SER A 664 13.63 -31.12 -33.91
CA SER A 664 12.31 -30.57 -33.56
C SER A 664 12.53 -29.20 -32.92
N LEU A 665 11.68 -28.22 -33.23
CA LEU A 665 11.83 -26.80 -32.83
C LEU A 665 12.45 -26.63 -31.44
N ASN A 666 13.54 -25.85 -31.35
CA ASN A 666 14.21 -25.55 -30.08
C ASN A 666 13.22 -24.83 -29.14
N PHE A 667 13.35 -25.03 -27.82
CA PHE A 667 12.43 -24.45 -26.83
C PHE A 667 12.24 -22.94 -26.99
N GLU A 668 13.30 -22.21 -27.34
CA GLU A 668 13.29 -20.78 -27.61
C GLU A 668 12.47 -20.42 -28.86
N GLU A 669 12.45 -21.29 -29.88
CA GLU A 669 11.62 -21.13 -31.08
C GLU A 669 10.14 -21.40 -30.75
N GLN A 670 9.84 -22.36 -29.87
CA GLN A 670 8.47 -22.60 -29.41
C GLN A 670 7.90 -21.42 -28.60
N ILE A 671 8.72 -20.80 -27.74
CA ILE A 671 8.33 -19.56 -27.02
C ILE A 671 8.09 -18.43 -28.01
N LEU A 672 9.02 -18.23 -28.95
CA LEU A 672 8.96 -17.11 -29.88
C LEU A 672 7.74 -17.23 -30.80
N GLU A 673 7.45 -18.42 -31.33
CA GLU A 673 6.25 -18.68 -32.15
C GLU A 673 4.96 -18.55 -31.35
N ALA A 674 4.93 -19.02 -30.10
CA ALA A 674 3.76 -18.83 -29.26
C ALA A 674 3.52 -17.35 -28.91
N ALA A 675 4.57 -16.58 -28.63
CA ALA A 675 4.48 -15.13 -28.37
C ALA A 675 4.01 -14.35 -29.61
N LYS A 676 4.51 -14.70 -30.80
CA LYS A 676 4.02 -14.14 -32.08
C LYS A 676 2.55 -14.47 -32.32
N SER A 677 2.16 -15.72 -32.08
CA SER A 677 0.76 -16.17 -32.21
C SER A 677 -0.16 -15.38 -31.27
N ILE A 678 0.27 -15.13 -30.03
CA ILE A 678 -0.47 -14.30 -29.06
C ILE A 678 -0.55 -12.84 -29.54
N ALA A 679 0.55 -12.25 -30.01
CA ALA A 679 0.56 -10.86 -30.49
C ALA A 679 -0.33 -10.66 -31.74
N ALA A 680 -0.32 -11.62 -32.67
CA ALA A 680 -1.20 -11.60 -33.83
C ALA A 680 -2.68 -11.76 -33.45
N ALA A 681 -2.98 -12.70 -32.54
CA ALA A 681 -4.34 -12.95 -32.07
C ALA A 681 -4.89 -11.77 -31.25
N THR A 682 -4.07 -11.10 -30.44
CA THR A 682 -4.46 -9.90 -29.68
C THR A 682 -4.65 -8.68 -30.56
N SER A 683 -3.82 -8.49 -31.62
CA SER A 683 -4.07 -7.45 -32.63
C SER A 683 -5.41 -7.69 -33.35
N ALA A 684 -5.67 -8.92 -33.79
CA ALA A 684 -6.94 -9.28 -34.42
C ALA A 684 -8.13 -9.09 -33.47
N LEU A 685 -7.96 -9.37 -32.18
CA LEU A 685 -8.97 -9.16 -31.14
C LEU A 685 -9.30 -7.67 -30.99
N VAL A 686 -8.31 -6.80 -30.84
CA VAL A 686 -8.55 -5.34 -30.67
C VAL A 686 -9.18 -4.73 -31.93
N LYS A 687 -8.80 -5.19 -33.13
CA LYS A 687 -9.48 -4.80 -34.38
C LYS A 687 -10.92 -5.28 -34.45
N ALA A 688 -11.21 -6.50 -34.02
CA ALA A 688 -12.57 -7.01 -33.93
C ALA A 688 -13.40 -6.25 -32.88
N ALA A 689 -12.78 -5.83 -31.77
CA ALA A 689 -13.42 -4.98 -30.75
C ALA A 689 -13.76 -3.59 -31.32
N SER A 690 -12.85 -3.01 -32.11
CA SER A 690 -13.07 -1.75 -32.83
C SER A 690 -14.24 -1.87 -33.81
N ALA A 691 -14.32 -2.97 -34.56
CA ALA A 691 -15.42 -3.24 -35.47
C ALA A 691 -16.76 -3.44 -34.72
N ALA A 692 -16.75 -4.13 -33.58
CA ALA A 692 -17.93 -4.33 -32.75
C ALA A 692 -18.43 -3.00 -32.15
N GLN A 693 -17.53 -2.13 -31.70
CA GLN A 693 -17.91 -0.77 -31.28
C GLN A 693 -18.51 0.03 -32.44
N ARG A 694 -17.89 0.01 -33.62
CA ARG A 694 -18.40 0.73 -34.79
C ARG A 694 -19.79 0.23 -35.22
N GLU A 695 -20.04 -1.08 -35.16
CA GLU A 695 -21.37 -1.68 -35.38
C GLU A 695 -22.40 -1.14 -34.38
N LEU A 696 -22.04 -1.03 -33.10
CA LEU A 696 -22.93 -0.52 -32.05
C LEU A 696 -23.30 0.96 -32.23
N VAL A 697 -22.34 1.77 -32.66
CA VAL A 697 -22.55 3.18 -32.98
C VAL A 697 -23.46 3.31 -34.21
N ALA A 698 -23.20 2.55 -35.27
CA ALA A 698 -24.01 2.56 -36.48
C ALA A 698 -25.45 2.07 -36.25
N GLN A 699 -25.67 1.16 -35.29
CA GLN A 699 -27.00 0.68 -34.89
C GLN A 699 -27.76 1.66 -33.98
N GLY A 700 -27.14 2.77 -33.55
CA GLY A 700 -27.74 3.72 -32.61
C GLY A 700 -27.92 3.17 -31.20
N LYS A 701 -27.27 2.04 -30.86
CA LYS A 701 -27.28 1.45 -29.51
C LYS A 701 -26.32 2.19 -28.55
N VAL A 702 -25.40 2.99 -29.09
CA VAL A 702 -24.42 3.82 -28.39
C VAL A 702 -24.36 5.19 -29.08
N GLY A 703 -24.48 6.30 -28.34
CA GLY A 703 -24.29 7.68 -28.82
C GLY A 703 -25.55 8.39 -29.38
N ALA A 704 -26.72 7.74 -29.41
CA ALA A 704 -27.92 8.29 -30.07
C ALA A 704 -28.82 9.19 -29.18
N ILE A 705 -28.67 9.13 -27.84
CA ILE A 705 -29.57 9.83 -26.90
C ILE A 705 -28.74 10.58 -25.84
N PRO A 706 -28.90 11.92 -25.69
CA PRO A 706 -28.15 12.72 -24.71
C PRO A 706 -28.31 12.25 -23.25
N ALA A 707 -29.48 11.70 -22.90
CA ALA A 707 -29.72 11.12 -21.57
C ALA A 707 -28.86 9.88 -21.25
N ASN A 708 -28.32 9.22 -22.28
CA ASN A 708 -27.42 8.07 -22.16
C ASN A 708 -25.95 8.42 -22.49
N ALA A 709 -25.63 9.67 -22.82
CA ALA A 709 -24.28 10.08 -23.24
C ALA A 709 -23.21 9.78 -22.18
N VAL A 710 -23.53 10.00 -20.90
CA VAL A 710 -22.65 9.66 -19.77
C VAL A 710 -22.43 8.14 -19.65
N ASP A 711 -23.43 7.32 -19.99
CA ASP A 711 -23.38 5.85 -19.94
C ASP A 711 -22.58 5.24 -21.10
N ASP A 712 -22.81 5.78 -22.29
CA ASP A 712 -22.08 5.44 -23.51
C ASP A 712 -20.62 5.90 -23.40
N GLY A 713 -20.38 7.02 -22.71
CA GLY A 713 -19.06 7.52 -22.39
C GLY A 713 -18.25 6.65 -21.46
N GLN A 714 -18.85 6.22 -20.36
CA GLN A 714 -18.20 5.35 -19.39
C GLN A 714 -18.02 3.92 -19.90
N TRP A 715 -18.95 3.40 -20.73
CA TRP A 715 -18.73 2.13 -21.43
C TRP A 715 -17.56 2.23 -22.40
N SER A 716 -17.48 3.31 -23.17
CA SER A 716 -16.38 3.59 -24.10
C SER A 716 -15.05 3.69 -23.37
N GLN A 717 -15.00 4.36 -22.21
CA GLN A 717 -13.80 4.40 -21.34
C GLN A 717 -13.42 3.04 -20.77
N GLY A 718 -14.40 2.24 -20.31
CA GLY A 718 -14.16 0.87 -19.87
C GLY A 718 -13.62 -0.03 -20.97
N LEU A 719 -14.10 0.16 -22.21
CA LEU A 719 -13.63 -0.53 -23.40
C LEU A 719 -12.20 -0.11 -23.78
N ILE A 720 -11.91 1.20 -23.79
CA ILE A 720 -10.56 1.75 -23.98
C ILE A 720 -9.59 1.17 -22.96
N SER A 721 -9.95 1.21 -21.68
CA SER A 721 -9.12 0.71 -20.59
C SER A 721 -8.82 -0.79 -20.75
N ALA A 722 -9.83 -1.60 -21.08
CA ALA A 722 -9.65 -3.02 -21.36
C ALA A 722 -8.71 -3.25 -22.55
N ALA A 723 -8.82 -2.47 -23.62
CA ALA A 723 -7.94 -2.57 -24.78
C ALA A 723 -6.50 -2.13 -24.49
N ARG A 724 -6.31 -1.05 -23.72
CA ARG A 724 -4.99 -0.61 -23.24
C ARG A 724 -4.34 -1.67 -22.36
N MET A 725 -5.10 -2.34 -21.49
CA MET A 725 -4.61 -3.47 -20.69
C MET A 725 -4.19 -4.66 -21.55
N VAL A 726 -4.92 -4.96 -22.64
CA VAL A 726 -4.51 -5.99 -23.62
C VAL A 726 -3.20 -5.58 -24.30
N ALA A 727 -3.07 -4.34 -24.74
CA ALA A 727 -1.85 -3.84 -25.38
C ALA A 727 -0.64 -3.89 -24.43
N ALA A 728 -0.78 -3.39 -23.21
CA ALA A 728 0.27 -3.41 -22.20
C ALA A 728 0.68 -4.84 -21.81
N ALA A 729 -0.29 -5.73 -21.56
CA ALA A 729 -0.01 -7.13 -21.26
C ALA A 729 0.72 -7.83 -22.41
N THR A 730 0.34 -7.51 -23.65
CA THR A 730 0.99 -8.09 -24.84
C THR A 730 2.40 -7.55 -25.02
N SER A 731 2.65 -6.27 -24.75
CA SER A 731 4.00 -5.69 -24.75
C SER A 731 4.90 -6.35 -23.70
N ASN A 732 4.40 -6.47 -22.46
CA ASN A 732 5.12 -7.15 -21.37
C ASN A 732 5.44 -8.60 -21.72
N LEU A 733 4.51 -9.31 -22.37
CA LEU A 733 4.74 -10.65 -22.88
C LEU A 733 5.84 -10.68 -23.96
N CYS A 734 5.83 -9.73 -24.90
CA CYS A 734 6.87 -9.63 -25.93
C CYS A 734 8.25 -9.39 -25.31
N GLU A 735 8.33 -8.56 -24.27
CA GLU A 735 9.56 -8.33 -23.51
C GLU A 735 10.01 -9.55 -22.72
N ALA A 736 9.09 -10.25 -22.08
CA ALA A 736 9.36 -11.50 -21.36
C ALA A 736 9.84 -12.59 -22.33
N ALA A 737 9.21 -12.73 -23.49
CA ALA A 737 9.61 -13.66 -24.55
C ALA A 737 10.99 -13.31 -25.12
N ASN A 738 11.26 -12.02 -25.39
CA ASN A 738 12.59 -11.56 -25.82
C ASN A 738 13.66 -11.89 -24.77
N SER A 739 13.37 -11.65 -23.50
CA SER A 739 14.27 -11.95 -22.39
C SER A 739 14.49 -13.45 -22.21
N ALA A 740 13.47 -14.28 -22.45
CA ALA A 740 13.55 -15.74 -22.43
C ALA A 740 14.44 -16.28 -23.55
N VAL A 741 14.28 -15.79 -24.78
CA VAL A 741 15.12 -16.17 -25.95
C VAL A 741 16.59 -15.75 -25.75
N GLN A 742 16.85 -14.69 -24.99
CA GLN A 742 18.20 -14.24 -24.64
C GLN A 742 18.81 -15.02 -23.45
N GLY A 743 18.03 -15.87 -22.77
CA GLY A 743 18.45 -16.64 -21.59
C GLY A 743 18.51 -15.82 -20.30
N HIS A 744 17.70 -14.76 -20.19
CA HIS A 744 17.72 -13.79 -19.09
C HIS A 744 16.45 -13.74 -18.24
N ALA A 745 15.37 -14.40 -18.65
CA ALA A 745 14.10 -14.40 -17.90
C ALA A 745 13.88 -15.68 -17.10
N SER A 746 13.26 -15.54 -15.92
CA SER A 746 12.66 -16.66 -15.20
C SER A 746 11.37 -17.12 -15.91
N GLU A 747 11.16 -18.42 -15.97
CA GLU A 747 9.99 -19.04 -16.61
C GLU A 747 8.68 -18.58 -15.95
N GLU A 748 8.71 -18.24 -14.66
CA GLU A 748 7.59 -17.64 -13.94
C GLU A 748 7.16 -16.28 -14.51
N LYS A 749 8.11 -15.45 -14.98
CA LYS A 749 7.81 -14.17 -15.62
C LYS A 749 7.10 -14.36 -16.96
N LEU A 750 7.47 -15.40 -17.70
CA LEU A 750 6.83 -15.77 -18.96
C LEU A 750 5.41 -16.32 -18.72
N ILE A 751 5.25 -17.22 -17.73
CA ILE A 751 3.95 -17.79 -17.35
C ILE A 751 2.98 -16.71 -16.85
N SER A 752 3.46 -15.80 -16.00
CA SER A 752 2.63 -14.70 -15.47
C SER A 752 2.21 -13.73 -16.57
N SER A 753 3.13 -13.34 -17.47
CA SER A 753 2.81 -12.47 -18.60
C SER A 753 1.79 -13.11 -19.55
N ALA A 754 1.93 -14.41 -19.85
CA ALA A 754 0.99 -15.14 -20.70
C ALA A 754 -0.42 -15.24 -20.08
N LYS A 755 -0.49 -15.47 -18.75
CA LYS A 755 -1.75 -15.47 -18.00
C LYS A 755 -2.39 -14.09 -17.94
N GLN A 756 -1.59 -13.03 -17.81
CA GLN A 756 -2.07 -11.66 -17.81
C GLN A 756 -2.70 -11.28 -19.15
N VAL A 757 -2.11 -11.69 -20.28
CA VAL A 757 -2.70 -11.49 -21.62
C VAL A 757 -4.03 -12.22 -21.77
N ALA A 758 -4.14 -13.45 -21.28
CA ALA A 758 -5.40 -14.19 -21.30
C ALA A 758 -6.49 -13.52 -20.43
N ALA A 759 -6.10 -13.00 -19.26
CA ALA A 759 -7.02 -12.30 -18.36
C ALA A 759 -7.53 -10.96 -18.94
N SER A 760 -6.63 -10.12 -19.46
CA SER A 760 -7.02 -8.85 -20.10
C SER A 760 -7.85 -9.08 -21.37
N THR A 761 -7.56 -10.13 -22.13
CA THR A 761 -8.39 -10.57 -23.26
C THR A 761 -9.81 -10.96 -22.84
N ALA A 762 -9.96 -11.71 -21.75
CA ALA A 762 -11.26 -12.06 -21.20
C ALA A 762 -12.03 -10.80 -20.73
N GLN A 763 -11.33 -9.84 -20.12
CA GLN A 763 -11.93 -8.58 -19.70
C GLN A 763 -12.43 -7.75 -20.90
N LEU A 764 -11.65 -7.66 -21.99
CA LEU A 764 -12.05 -6.99 -23.22
C LEU A 764 -13.28 -7.66 -23.88
N LEU A 765 -13.31 -8.99 -23.92
CA LEU A 765 -14.47 -9.74 -24.41
C LEU A 765 -15.73 -9.45 -23.58
N VAL A 766 -15.60 -9.41 -22.25
CA VAL A 766 -16.72 -9.08 -21.36
C VAL A 766 -17.18 -7.64 -21.60
N ALA A 767 -16.26 -6.68 -21.72
CA ALA A 767 -16.59 -5.28 -21.99
C ALA A 767 -17.37 -5.11 -23.31
N CYS A 768 -16.98 -5.82 -24.37
CA CYS A 768 -17.68 -5.82 -25.66
C CYS A 768 -19.07 -6.48 -25.57
N LYS A 769 -19.22 -7.56 -24.77
CA LYS A 769 -20.49 -8.29 -24.62
C LYS A 769 -21.59 -7.53 -23.87
N VAL A 770 -21.29 -6.44 -23.16
CA VAL A 770 -22.29 -5.71 -22.35
C VAL A 770 -23.38 -5.07 -23.22
N LYS A 771 -23.05 -4.58 -24.41
CA LYS A 771 -23.99 -3.87 -25.30
C LYS A 771 -24.17 -4.53 -26.68
N ALA A 772 -23.36 -5.53 -27.04
CA ALA A 772 -23.38 -6.20 -28.35
C ALA A 772 -24.28 -7.45 -28.40
N ASP A 773 -24.91 -7.66 -29.57
CA ASP A 773 -25.64 -8.90 -29.85
C ASP A 773 -24.67 -10.05 -30.07
N HIS A 774 -24.91 -11.19 -29.41
CA HIS A 774 -23.98 -12.33 -29.41
C HIS A 774 -23.77 -12.96 -30.81
N ASP A 775 -24.71 -12.73 -31.74
CA ASP A 775 -24.67 -13.27 -33.10
C ASP A 775 -24.09 -12.32 -34.16
N SER A 776 -23.67 -11.11 -33.77
CA SER A 776 -23.07 -10.14 -34.70
C SER A 776 -21.79 -10.69 -35.34
N GLU A 777 -21.53 -10.31 -36.59
CA GLU A 777 -20.35 -10.76 -37.32
C GLU A 777 -19.05 -10.28 -36.64
N ALA A 778 -19.02 -9.04 -36.14
CA ALA A 778 -17.90 -8.56 -35.34
C ALA A 778 -17.73 -9.33 -34.02
N MET A 779 -18.83 -9.69 -33.33
CA MET A 779 -18.76 -10.49 -32.10
C MET A 779 -18.31 -11.93 -32.33
N LYS A 780 -18.69 -12.55 -33.45
CA LYS A 780 -18.17 -13.86 -33.87
C LYS A 780 -16.67 -13.80 -34.12
N ARG A 781 -16.20 -12.79 -34.84
CA ARG A 781 -14.76 -12.55 -35.08
C ARG A 781 -14.00 -12.29 -33.77
N LEU A 782 -14.58 -11.49 -32.88
CA LEU A 782 -14.02 -11.20 -31.56
C LEU A 782 -13.89 -12.49 -30.73
N GLN A 783 -14.91 -13.35 -30.74
CA GLN A 783 -14.89 -14.62 -30.01
C GLN A 783 -13.86 -15.60 -30.60
N VAL A 784 -13.71 -15.65 -31.93
CA VAL A 784 -12.67 -16.46 -32.60
C VAL A 784 -11.28 -15.97 -32.23
N ALA A 785 -11.03 -14.66 -32.30
CA ALA A 785 -9.75 -14.07 -31.92
C ALA A 785 -9.44 -14.30 -30.43
N GLY A 786 -10.41 -14.12 -29.55
CA GLY A 786 -10.27 -14.37 -28.12
C GLY A 786 -9.96 -15.84 -27.78
N ASN A 787 -10.60 -16.78 -28.48
CA ASN A 787 -10.31 -18.20 -28.37
C ASN A 787 -8.89 -18.54 -28.88
N ALA A 788 -8.43 -17.85 -29.94
CA ALA A 788 -7.07 -18.00 -30.45
C ALA A 788 -6.03 -17.50 -29.42
N VAL A 789 -6.24 -16.32 -28.81
CA VAL A 789 -5.39 -15.80 -27.74
C VAL A 789 -5.31 -16.80 -26.59
N LYS A 790 -6.46 -17.31 -26.12
CA LYS A 790 -6.50 -18.29 -25.01
C LYS A 790 -5.70 -19.55 -25.33
N ARG A 791 -5.89 -20.15 -26.51
CA ARG A 791 -5.13 -21.35 -26.93
C ARG A 791 -3.63 -21.07 -27.01
N ALA A 792 -3.23 -19.94 -27.58
CA ALA A 792 -1.83 -19.57 -27.72
C ALA A 792 -1.17 -19.31 -26.35
N SER A 793 -1.86 -18.61 -25.44
CA SER A 793 -1.43 -18.42 -24.05
C SER A 793 -1.31 -19.74 -23.28
N ASP A 794 -2.29 -20.65 -23.39
CA ASP A 794 -2.25 -21.96 -22.73
C ASP A 794 -1.10 -22.84 -23.25
N ASN A 795 -0.83 -22.79 -24.56
CA ASN A 795 0.31 -23.49 -25.17
C ASN A 795 1.64 -22.92 -24.67
N LEU A 796 1.76 -21.59 -24.56
CA LEU A 796 2.95 -20.95 -24.02
C LEU A 796 3.19 -21.31 -22.56
N VAL A 797 2.15 -21.31 -21.73
CA VAL A 797 2.25 -21.72 -20.32
C VAL A 797 2.73 -23.16 -20.20
N LYS A 798 2.17 -24.08 -21.01
CA LYS A 798 2.62 -25.48 -21.04
C LYS A 798 4.05 -25.63 -21.51
N ALA A 799 4.47 -24.86 -22.53
CA ALA A 799 5.85 -24.87 -23.00
C ALA A 799 6.80 -24.39 -21.89
N ALA A 800 6.51 -23.25 -21.27
CA ALA A 800 7.30 -22.69 -20.18
C ALA A 800 7.39 -23.64 -18.96
N GLN A 801 6.29 -24.31 -18.58
CA GLN A 801 6.30 -25.30 -17.50
C GLN A 801 7.10 -26.57 -17.82
N LYS A 802 7.13 -26.99 -19.09
CA LYS A 802 7.92 -28.15 -19.51
C LYS A 802 9.41 -27.86 -19.44
N ALA A 803 9.86 -26.67 -19.84
CA ALA A 803 11.27 -26.31 -19.71
C ALA A 803 11.75 -26.25 -18.27
N ALA A 804 10.90 -25.75 -17.36
CA ALA A 804 11.18 -25.73 -15.92
C ALA A 804 11.55 -27.12 -15.38
N ALA A 805 10.78 -28.13 -15.80
CA ALA A 805 10.96 -29.50 -15.35
C ALA A 805 12.24 -30.18 -15.92
N PHE A 806 12.77 -29.70 -17.05
CA PHE A 806 14.02 -30.22 -17.63
C PHE A 806 15.27 -29.61 -16.97
N GLN A 807 15.21 -28.35 -16.51
CA GLN A 807 16.32 -27.73 -15.77
C GLN A 807 16.58 -28.38 -14.40
N ASP A 808 15.52 -28.75 -13.66
CA ASP A 808 15.62 -29.45 -12.37
C ASP A 808 16.30 -30.84 -12.49
N TYR A 809 16.18 -31.49 -13.66
CA TYR A 809 16.83 -32.78 -13.92
C TYR A 809 18.30 -32.65 -14.29
N ASP A 810 18.70 -31.57 -14.96
CA ASP A 810 20.10 -31.36 -15.38
C ASP A 810 20.99 -30.87 -14.21
N GLU A 811 20.45 -30.02 -13.31
CA GLU A 811 21.18 -29.61 -12.09
C GLU A 811 21.44 -30.78 -11.13
N THR A 812 20.53 -31.76 -11.05
CA THR A 812 20.71 -32.93 -10.18
C THR A 812 21.71 -33.95 -10.71
N VAL A 813 22.00 -33.96 -12.01
CA VAL A 813 22.99 -34.86 -12.63
C VAL A 813 24.40 -34.26 -12.55
N VAL A 814 24.57 -32.95 -12.73
CA VAL A 814 25.90 -32.29 -12.71
C VAL A 814 26.54 -32.27 -11.32
N VAL A 815 25.76 -32.27 -10.24
CA VAL A 815 26.28 -32.32 -8.86
C VAL A 815 26.92 -33.68 -8.52
N LYS A 816 26.57 -34.77 -9.22
CA LYS A 816 27.13 -36.11 -8.95
C LYS A 816 28.46 -36.42 -9.62
N GLU A 817 28.84 -35.73 -10.70
CA GLU A 817 30.11 -36.02 -11.40
C GLU A 817 31.32 -35.23 -10.87
N LYS A 818 31.14 -34.12 -10.14
CA LYS A 818 32.26 -33.29 -9.66
C LYS A 818 32.81 -33.66 -8.27
N MET A 819 32.24 -34.64 -7.56
CA MET A 819 32.66 -34.99 -6.19
C MET A 819 33.36 -36.35 -6.05
N VAL A 820 33.90 -36.95 -7.12
CA VAL A 820 34.74 -38.15 -6.98
C VAL A 820 35.98 -38.05 -7.87
N GLY A 821 37.06 -37.50 -7.32
CA GLY A 821 38.36 -37.49 -7.98
C GLY A 821 39.46 -36.92 -7.09
N GLY A 822 39.99 -37.74 -6.18
CA GLY A 822 41.24 -37.40 -5.47
C GLY A 822 41.43 -37.96 -4.07
N ILE A 823 41.32 -39.28 -3.86
CA ILE A 823 42.07 -39.97 -2.79
C ILE A 823 42.76 -41.18 -3.43
N ALA A 824 44.02 -40.99 -3.83
CA ALA A 824 45.02 -42.06 -4.00
C ALA A 824 46.41 -41.44 -4.29
N GLN A 825 47.13 -41.08 -3.23
CA GLN A 825 48.55 -41.35 -2.91
C GLN A 825 49.10 -40.30 -1.94
#